data_AF-A0A7C5RME6-F1
#
_entry.id   AF-A0A7C5RME6-F1
#
_cell.length_a   1.000
_cell.length_b   1.000
_cell.length_c   1.000
_cell.angle_alpha   90.00
_cell.angle_beta   90.00
_cell.angle_gamma   90.00
#
_symmetry.space_group_name_H-M   'P 1'
#
loop_
_entity.id
_entity.type
_entity.pdbx_description
1 polymer ?
#
loop_
_entity_poly.entity_id
_entity_poly.type
_entity_poly.pdbx_seq_one_letter_code
_entity_poly.pdbx_strand_id
1 'polypeptide(L)'
;MHRGISCLFTILLVFGLIEISEPPTAQKLYSTLYHDDIVSDLQHQYALTSEDNIEVIGAWGKATLRILIVPIEDERFTSWAGRAIDMWKRAIETFTTLYSYEYLSRLELVKLVQGVNGTSGDIVIQYVPSLGERICGVTYVNGYNGEIRRATVQLSLECINDREEYALVVGMHEFGHALGLGHTPNSKDLMYEYLVLGSRPSTLNLYALAVIYSWMDAGYFKRPPDSVSLPSEIQYLQLISSNGEPVRLRVRIYLQLGSSEVLYQTITITAGQSITLNVNPLVNGERIGWERYVFTGWSVKGSGQIISTNSSIIVKPTGHVDYVAIYDVEYRVLIENSLDHSIDSWFRRGVKIMINASEISYLSDDVRLVFVEWRGTINTTSRVFEVVVDKPVNILAVYRKEFLVEVLTDYGEPEGVGWWPMGTRVNITVDPKYVYLGYDTRLALKGFNGTLTTPQPLISVVLTGPLHLKALWIRQFLVTVNSVEGELFETSWVEEGAAMTISIPPEVVWDNRTKSVFAGWLDPQLGRTLTLVIKVTQPVVMTAVYEKYYLVEVESSIKIDATSSWVKRGDAYEFTVPELVELGDGLRVVFLGSSEGEAGGGKLRVLADGPKTVILYWREEASIVLKLPIEGGERVSWVPVNQVLYLETPSIITLGEDEALEFVRWTGTVESPSMMITLTVNRSLTLTAEYRKLYKIVFTTGPKPLDVILTLKDELGGIYRFPSGEYIWLPAGSLSILSADWLGRDVKNETQVYISGPGAYKVGLLVDEVDVKVLDVFGLPAPFYEVSALRPDGVKESVNISDQGGVAKLDTVSPAAGEVRARWMVFESTAELIAGEAKVRVPISLYTILLASLVSIAVSAVVADRRWRISASASSPSPKQEA
;
A
#
# COMPACT_ATOMS: atom_id res chain seq x y z
N MET A 1 -28.23 1.11 60.00
CA MET A 1 -28.55 2.26 60.89
C MET A 1 -29.15 3.36 60.02
N HIS A 2 -30.07 4.18 60.54
CA HIS A 2 -30.80 5.30 59.86
C HIS A 2 -31.57 4.89 58.57
N ARG A 3 -32.90 4.97 58.44
CA ARG A 3 -34.01 5.58 59.21
C ARG A 3 -34.18 7.11 59.03
N GLY A 4 -35.24 7.49 58.29
CA GLY A 4 -35.74 8.87 58.13
C GLY A 4 -36.40 9.11 56.75
N ILE A 5 -37.54 9.78 56.57
CA ILE A 5 -38.91 9.61 57.16
C ILE A 5 -39.90 10.47 56.33
N SER A 6 -41.14 10.00 56.16
CA SER A 6 -42.37 10.73 55.73
C SER A 6 -42.36 11.70 54.53
N CYS A 7 -43.31 11.48 53.62
CA CYS A 7 -44.58 12.23 53.67
C CYS A 7 -45.76 11.37 53.22
N LEU A 8 -46.96 11.68 53.71
CA LEU A 8 -48.21 10.98 53.40
C LEU A 8 -48.90 11.66 52.21
N PHE A 9 -49.65 10.88 51.42
CA PHE A 9 -51.01 11.30 51.04
C PHE A 9 -51.92 10.07 50.96
N THR A 10 -53.04 10.12 51.68
CA THR A 10 -54.01 9.02 51.77
C THR A 10 -55.24 9.37 50.96
N ILE A 11 -55.58 8.57 49.95
CA ILE A 11 -56.87 8.61 49.27
C ILE A 11 -57.41 7.18 49.25
N LEU A 12 -58.62 6.98 49.81
CA LEU A 12 -59.35 5.72 49.67
C LEU A 12 -59.92 5.65 48.25
N LEU A 13 -59.64 4.55 47.55
CA LEU A 13 -60.38 4.15 46.35
C LEU A 13 -60.81 2.70 46.51
N VAL A 14 -62.13 2.50 46.67
CA VAL A 14 -62.74 1.17 46.74
C VAL A 14 -62.84 0.63 45.32
N PHE A 15 -61.84 -0.15 44.90
CA PHE A 15 -61.93 -0.93 43.67
C PHE A 15 -62.78 -2.18 43.91
N GLY A 16 -64.05 -2.10 43.49
CA GLY A 16 -64.81 -3.30 43.19
C GLY A 16 -64.20 -3.98 41.97
N LEU A 17 -63.81 -5.25 42.11
CA LEU A 17 -63.31 -6.07 41.00
C LEU A 17 -64.46 -6.37 40.02
N ILE A 18 -64.58 -5.54 38.99
CA ILE A 18 -65.27 -5.92 37.76
C ILE A 18 -64.25 -6.70 36.94
N GLU A 19 -64.33 -8.03 36.96
CA GLU A 19 -63.63 -8.88 36.00
C GLU A 19 -64.24 -8.62 34.61
N ILE A 20 -63.55 -7.82 33.80
CA ILE A 20 -63.82 -7.73 32.37
C ILE A 20 -63.33 -9.04 31.76
N SER A 21 -64.24 -9.99 31.55
CA SER A 21 -63.93 -11.27 30.92
C SER A 21 -63.42 -11.05 29.50
N GLU A 22 -62.18 -11.49 29.23
CA GLU A 22 -61.60 -11.42 27.90
C GLU A 22 -62.46 -12.20 26.89
N PRO A 23 -62.71 -11.67 25.68
CA PRO A 23 -63.45 -12.42 24.66
C PRO A 23 -62.69 -13.72 24.33
N PRO A 24 -63.37 -14.88 24.28
CA PRO A 24 -62.72 -16.16 24.07
C PRO A 24 -61.92 -16.16 22.75
N THR A 25 -60.63 -16.46 22.86
CA THR A 25 -59.75 -16.69 21.71
C THR A 25 -60.16 -17.98 21.01
N ALA A 26 -60.04 -17.99 19.67
CA ALA A 26 -60.42 -19.16 18.85
C ALA A 26 -59.77 -20.47 19.33
N GLN A 27 -58.55 -20.40 19.86
CA GLN A 27 -57.80 -21.55 20.40
C GLN A 27 -58.47 -22.22 21.62
N LYS A 28 -59.34 -21.51 22.36
CA LYS A 28 -60.01 -21.98 23.58
C LYS A 28 -61.27 -22.82 23.29
N LEU A 29 -61.69 -22.93 22.03
CA LEU A 29 -62.86 -23.73 21.59
C LEU A 29 -62.58 -25.24 21.46
N TYR A 30 -61.32 -25.68 21.57
CA TYR A 30 -60.93 -27.07 21.27
C TYR A 30 -60.93 -28.05 22.47
N SER A 31 -61.33 -27.61 23.68
CA SER A 31 -61.33 -28.52 24.84
C SER A 31 -62.30 -28.12 25.96
N THR A 32 -63.54 -28.64 25.94
CA THR A 32 -64.32 -28.96 27.16
C THR A 32 -65.53 -29.85 26.84
N LEU A 33 -66.02 -30.56 27.87
CA LEU A 33 -67.32 -31.25 27.92
C LEU A 33 -67.54 -32.40 26.91
N TYR A 34 -66.96 -33.56 27.23
CA TYR A 34 -67.45 -34.86 26.73
C TYR A 34 -67.39 -35.92 27.84
N HIS A 35 -68.27 -35.79 28.84
CA HIS A 35 -68.74 -36.85 29.74
C HIS A 35 -70.06 -36.37 30.35
N ASP A 36 -71.17 -36.98 29.96
CA ASP A 36 -72.03 -37.79 30.84
C ASP A 36 -73.17 -38.43 30.02
N ASP A 37 -73.87 -39.38 30.63
CA ASP A 37 -74.75 -40.33 29.94
C ASP A 37 -75.96 -39.71 29.21
N ILE A 38 -76.21 -40.19 27.99
CA ILE A 38 -77.51 -40.56 27.36
C ILE A 38 -77.22 -40.84 25.88
N VAL A 39 -77.01 -42.12 25.52
CA VAL A 39 -76.69 -42.55 24.13
C VAL A 39 -77.55 -43.74 23.66
N SER A 40 -78.27 -44.44 24.56
CA SER A 40 -79.04 -45.65 24.23
C SER A 40 -80.13 -45.46 23.17
N ASP A 41 -80.76 -44.29 23.10
CA ASP A 41 -81.87 -43.99 22.19
C ASP A 41 -81.42 -43.40 20.83
N LEU A 42 -80.10 -43.23 20.60
CA LEU A 42 -79.57 -42.51 19.43
C LEU A 42 -78.96 -43.40 18.34
N GLN A 43 -79.00 -44.73 18.47
CA GLN A 43 -78.46 -45.63 17.46
C GLN A 43 -79.51 -46.01 16.40
N HIS A 44 -79.18 -45.70 15.13
CA HIS A 44 -79.91 -46.06 13.90
C HIS A 44 -81.09 -45.18 13.44
N GLN A 45 -80.88 -43.86 13.30
CA GLN A 45 -81.64 -43.09 12.30
C GLN A 45 -80.87 -43.03 10.98
N TYR A 46 -81.44 -43.69 9.97
CA TYR A 46 -80.99 -43.62 8.58
C TYR A 46 -81.71 -42.46 7.89
N ALA A 47 -81.04 -41.75 6.96
CA ALA A 47 -81.75 -40.88 6.03
C ALA A 47 -82.62 -41.75 5.11
N LEU A 48 -83.92 -41.42 4.99
CA LEU A 48 -84.80 -42.06 4.02
C LEU A 48 -84.61 -41.46 2.63
N THR A 49 -84.85 -42.28 1.62
CA THR A 49 -84.98 -41.89 0.21
C THR A 49 -86.41 -41.44 -0.07
N SER A 50 -86.63 -40.65 -1.12
CA SER A 50 -87.91 -40.01 -1.44
C SER A 50 -89.00 -40.95 -2.00
N GLU A 51 -88.98 -42.24 -1.65
CA GLU A 51 -89.91 -43.26 -2.14
C GLU A 51 -90.75 -43.90 -1.01
N ASP A 52 -90.42 -43.63 0.25
CA ASP A 52 -91.16 -44.14 1.41
C ASP A 52 -92.60 -43.59 1.45
N ASN A 53 -93.55 -44.50 1.24
CA ASN A 53 -94.99 -44.24 1.21
C ASN A 53 -95.73 -45.12 2.22
N ILE A 54 -97.02 -44.83 2.42
CA ILE A 54 -97.94 -45.63 3.22
C ILE A 54 -99.30 -45.67 2.51
N GLU A 55 -99.92 -46.84 2.50
CA GLU A 55 -101.27 -47.06 1.98
C GLU A 55 -102.34 -46.42 2.87
N VAL A 56 -103.56 -46.29 2.35
CA VAL A 56 -104.70 -45.71 3.07
C VAL A 56 -105.94 -46.58 2.92
N ILE A 57 -106.54 -46.94 4.06
CA ILE A 57 -107.78 -47.72 4.13
C ILE A 57 -109.01 -46.79 4.05
N GLY A 58 -108.93 -45.60 4.64
CA GLY A 58 -110.01 -44.62 4.60
C GLY A 58 -109.86 -43.50 5.63
N ALA A 59 -110.91 -42.70 5.81
CA ALA A 59 -111.00 -41.62 6.79
C ALA A 59 -112.32 -41.72 7.55
N TRP A 60 -112.33 -41.41 8.85
CA TRP A 60 -113.58 -41.23 9.58
C TRP A 60 -114.22 -39.88 9.23
N GLY A 61 -115.54 -39.85 8.98
CA GLY A 61 -116.31 -38.64 8.66
C GLY A 61 -116.63 -37.74 9.86
N LYS A 62 -115.90 -37.86 10.98
CA LYS A 62 -116.17 -37.15 12.24
C LYS A 62 -114.89 -36.95 13.07
N ALA A 63 -114.89 -35.91 13.90
CA ALA A 63 -113.75 -35.52 14.73
C ALA A 63 -113.65 -36.32 16.05
N THR A 64 -114.77 -36.68 16.69
CA THR A 64 -114.76 -37.49 17.92
C THR A 64 -114.94 -38.98 17.60
N LEU A 65 -113.95 -39.79 17.97
CA LEU A 65 -113.97 -41.25 17.87
C LEU A 65 -114.05 -41.86 19.28
N ARG A 66 -115.05 -42.70 19.53
CA ARG A 66 -115.18 -43.46 20.78
C ARG A 66 -114.54 -44.83 20.59
N ILE A 67 -113.57 -45.17 21.43
CA ILE A 67 -112.85 -46.44 21.37
C ILE A 67 -113.29 -47.30 22.56
N LEU A 68 -114.06 -48.36 22.31
CA LEU A 68 -114.51 -49.28 23.34
C LEU A 68 -113.52 -50.44 23.48
N ILE A 69 -112.77 -50.47 24.57
CA ILE A 69 -111.96 -51.60 24.98
C ILE A 69 -112.87 -52.60 25.70
N VAL A 70 -112.90 -53.84 25.21
CA VAL A 70 -113.53 -54.97 25.91
C VAL A 70 -112.54 -55.48 26.95
N PRO A 71 -112.84 -55.40 28.26
CA PRO A 71 -111.92 -55.85 29.30
C PRO A 71 -111.82 -57.38 29.30
N ILE A 72 -110.67 -57.87 29.75
CA ILE A 72 -110.38 -59.28 30.03
C ILE A 72 -109.96 -59.44 31.50
N GLU A 73 -109.99 -60.67 32.04
CA GLU A 73 -109.71 -60.98 33.45
C GLU A 73 -108.35 -60.43 33.95
N ASP A 74 -107.35 -60.36 33.06
CA ASP A 74 -106.08 -59.69 33.35
C ASP A 74 -106.11 -58.23 32.87
N GLU A 75 -106.21 -57.31 33.85
CA GLU A 75 -106.28 -55.87 33.61
C GLU A 75 -105.05 -55.30 32.86
N ARG A 76 -103.89 -56.00 32.86
CA ARG A 76 -102.68 -55.55 32.15
C ARG A 76 -102.91 -55.42 30.65
N PHE A 77 -103.60 -56.39 30.05
CA PHE A 77 -103.95 -56.35 28.62
C PHE A 77 -104.91 -55.20 28.31
N THR A 78 -105.92 -54.99 29.16
CA THR A 78 -106.84 -53.84 29.06
C THR A 78 -106.09 -52.51 29.16
N SER A 79 -105.08 -52.42 30.03
CA SER A 79 -104.19 -51.27 30.19
C SER A 79 -103.27 -51.07 28.98
N TRP A 80 -102.68 -52.12 28.41
CA TRP A 80 -101.83 -52.04 27.21
C TRP A 80 -102.60 -51.56 25.98
N ALA A 81 -103.82 -52.06 25.75
CA ALA A 81 -104.71 -51.52 24.72
C ALA A 81 -105.03 -50.03 24.97
N GLY A 82 -105.24 -49.65 26.23
CA GLY A 82 -105.41 -48.25 26.64
C GLY A 82 -104.18 -47.36 26.38
N ARG A 83 -102.98 -47.89 26.60
CA ARG A 83 -101.69 -47.21 26.38
C ARG A 83 -101.37 -47.07 24.89
N ALA A 84 -101.71 -48.05 24.06
CA ALA A 84 -101.54 -47.98 22.59
C ALA A 84 -102.30 -46.78 21.98
N ILE A 85 -103.53 -46.52 22.44
CA ILE A 85 -104.32 -45.35 22.02
C ILE A 85 -103.64 -44.04 22.49
N ASP A 86 -103.11 -44.01 23.73
CA ASP A 86 -102.39 -42.83 24.23
C ASP A 86 -101.11 -42.54 23.44
N MET A 87 -100.42 -43.57 22.95
CA MET A 87 -99.23 -43.39 22.11
C MET A 87 -99.60 -42.67 20.81
N TRP A 88 -100.68 -43.07 20.13
CA TRP A 88 -101.18 -42.36 18.95
C TRP A 88 -101.64 -40.93 19.26
N LYS A 89 -102.39 -40.72 20.36
CA LYS A 89 -102.83 -39.38 20.77
C LYS A 89 -101.63 -38.43 20.96
N ARG A 90 -100.64 -38.83 21.75
CA ARG A 90 -99.44 -38.03 22.03
C ARG A 90 -98.57 -37.81 20.78
N ALA A 91 -98.52 -38.79 19.88
CA ALA A 91 -97.85 -38.65 18.60
C ALA A 91 -98.52 -37.59 17.71
N ILE A 92 -99.85 -37.59 17.63
CA ILE A 92 -100.63 -36.56 16.93
C ILE A 92 -100.38 -35.18 17.55
N GLU A 93 -100.49 -35.04 18.88
CA GLU A 93 -100.21 -33.80 19.61
C GLU A 93 -98.78 -33.28 19.35
N THR A 94 -97.79 -34.17 19.30
CA THR A 94 -96.40 -33.80 18.98
C THR A 94 -96.24 -33.37 17.52
N PHE A 95 -96.84 -34.10 16.57
CA PHE A 95 -96.78 -33.79 15.14
C PHE A 95 -97.41 -32.44 14.80
N THR A 96 -98.60 -32.15 15.32
CA THR A 96 -99.28 -30.88 15.08
C THR A 96 -98.51 -29.71 15.72
N THR A 97 -97.91 -29.91 16.89
CA THR A 97 -97.03 -28.93 17.54
C THR A 97 -95.78 -28.61 16.72
N LEU A 98 -95.24 -29.56 15.96
CA LEU A 98 -94.08 -29.35 15.08
C LEU A 98 -94.47 -28.73 13.73
N TYR A 99 -95.46 -29.31 13.03
CA TYR A 99 -95.69 -29.10 11.60
C TYR A 99 -96.97 -28.29 11.27
N SER A 100 -97.62 -27.67 12.26
CA SER A 100 -98.76 -26.75 12.09
C SER A 100 -100.04 -27.34 11.48
N TYR A 101 -100.20 -28.67 11.48
CA TYR A 101 -101.43 -29.36 11.05
C TYR A 101 -102.53 -29.32 12.14
N GLU A 102 -102.83 -28.12 12.65
CA GLU A 102 -103.65 -27.93 13.87
C GLU A 102 -105.03 -28.60 13.80
N TYR A 103 -105.63 -28.71 12.61
CA TYR A 103 -106.89 -29.43 12.42
C TYR A 103 -106.86 -30.89 12.87
N LEU A 104 -105.71 -31.57 12.78
CA LEU A 104 -105.58 -32.96 13.19
C LEU A 104 -105.69 -33.11 14.72
N SER A 105 -105.32 -32.07 15.49
CA SER A 105 -105.52 -32.06 16.95
C SER A 105 -106.99 -31.98 17.37
N ARG A 106 -107.91 -31.72 16.42
CA ARG A 106 -109.36 -31.85 16.63
C ARG A 106 -109.83 -33.32 16.64
N LEU A 107 -108.98 -34.30 16.30
CA LEU A 107 -109.29 -35.73 16.33
C LEU A 107 -109.31 -36.26 17.77
N GLU A 108 -110.48 -36.24 18.39
CA GLU A 108 -110.68 -36.59 19.79
C GLU A 108 -110.84 -38.12 19.96
N LEU A 109 -109.85 -38.75 20.58
CA LEU A 109 -109.83 -40.19 20.87
C LEU A 109 -110.38 -40.48 22.28
N VAL A 110 -111.68 -40.74 22.38
CA VAL A 110 -112.39 -40.98 23.66
C VAL A 110 -112.31 -42.45 24.05
N LYS A 111 -111.43 -42.78 25.00
CA LYS A 111 -111.27 -44.15 25.52
C LYS A 111 -112.41 -44.55 26.45
N LEU A 112 -113.08 -45.64 26.14
CA LEU A 112 -114.13 -46.28 26.92
C LEU A 112 -113.72 -47.72 27.26
N VAL A 113 -114.12 -48.21 28.44
CA VAL A 113 -113.99 -49.62 28.84
C VAL A 113 -115.38 -50.18 29.06
N GLN A 114 -115.68 -51.32 28.44
CA GLN A 114 -117.01 -51.91 28.45
C GLN A 114 -117.45 -52.28 29.87
N GLY A 115 -118.62 -51.78 30.28
CA GLY A 115 -119.17 -52.01 31.62
C GLY A 115 -118.63 -51.08 32.72
N VAL A 116 -117.58 -50.29 32.45
CA VAL A 116 -117.01 -49.32 33.40
C VAL A 116 -117.50 -47.91 33.12
N ASN A 117 -117.27 -47.39 31.91
CA ASN A 117 -117.69 -46.04 31.50
C ASN A 117 -118.34 -45.98 30.10
N GLY A 118 -118.51 -47.13 29.44
CA GLY A 118 -119.17 -47.20 28.13
C GLY A 118 -119.74 -48.58 27.79
N THR A 119 -120.58 -48.62 26.75
CA THR A 119 -121.23 -49.84 26.24
C THR A 119 -121.21 -49.96 24.71
N SER A 120 -120.84 -48.89 23.99
CA SER A 120 -120.67 -48.88 22.54
C SER A 120 -119.50 -47.98 22.15
N GLY A 121 -118.73 -48.42 21.16
CA GLY A 121 -117.66 -47.66 20.53
C GLY A 121 -117.85 -47.61 19.03
N ASP A 122 -117.16 -46.66 18.40
CA ASP A 122 -117.03 -46.54 16.95
C ASP A 122 -115.89 -47.47 16.47
N ILE A 123 -114.78 -47.45 17.21
CA ILE A 123 -113.75 -48.49 17.22
C ILE A 123 -114.03 -49.41 18.42
N VAL A 124 -113.96 -50.72 18.24
CA VAL A 124 -113.98 -51.71 19.33
C VAL A 124 -112.65 -52.44 19.35
N ILE A 125 -111.99 -52.52 20.50
CA ILE A 125 -110.74 -53.29 20.71
C ILE A 125 -111.05 -54.45 21.65
N GLN A 126 -110.75 -55.67 21.24
CA GLN A 126 -110.95 -56.88 22.05
C GLN A 126 -109.76 -57.83 21.94
N TYR A 127 -109.44 -58.51 23.05
CA TYR A 127 -108.53 -59.64 23.03
C TYR A 127 -109.28 -60.92 22.63
N VAL A 128 -108.62 -61.79 21.86
CA VAL A 128 -109.13 -63.10 21.44
C VAL A 128 -108.08 -64.18 21.75
N PRO A 129 -108.48 -65.44 22.02
CA PRO A 129 -107.52 -66.49 22.40
C PRO A 129 -106.42 -66.71 21.35
N SER A 130 -106.79 -66.74 20.07
CA SER A 130 -105.89 -66.91 18.94
C SER A 130 -106.48 -66.28 17.67
N LEU A 131 -105.61 -65.90 16.74
CA LEU A 131 -105.92 -65.57 15.34
C LEU A 131 -105.21 -66.53 14.36
N GLY A 132 -104.63 -67.62 14.87
CA GLY A 132 -103.67 -68.49 14.18
C GLY A 132 -102.22 -68.12 14.50
N GLU A 133 -101.32 -69.11 14.41
CA GLU A 133 -99.92 -69.10 14.92
C GLU A 133 -99.03 -67.90 14.51
N ARG A 134 -99.43 -67.13 13.48
CA ARG A 134 -98.63 -66.04 12.89
C ARG A 134 -99.34 -64.69 12.86
N ILE A 135 -100.57 -64.60 13.37
CA ILE A 135 -101.37 -63.38 13.36
C ILE A 135 -101.48 -62.86 14.79
N CYS A 136 -100.91 -61.68 15.02
CA CYS A 136 -100.82 -61.09 16.35
C CYS A 136 -101.93 -60.07 16.62
N GLY A 137 -102.40 -59.40 15.57
CA GLY A 137 -103.60 -58.58 15.56
C GLY A 137 -104.32 -58.72 14.21
N VAL A 138 -105.55 -58.22 14.14
CA VAL A 138 -106.23 -57.93 12.87
C VAL A 138 -107.32 -56.86 13.08
N THR A 139 -107.45 -55.95 12.11
CA THR A 139 -108.44 -54.87 12.16
C THR A 139 -109.46 -54.97 11.03
N TYR A 140 -110.71 -55.25 11.39
CA TYR A 140 -111.83 -55.28 10.47
C TYR A 140 -112.45 -53.88 10.35
N VAL A 141 -112.12 -53.16 9.26
CA VAL A 141 -112.69 -51.85 8.95
C VAL A 141 -113.95 -52.01 8.08
N ASN A 142 -115.04 -51.34 8.45
CA ASN A 142 -116.28 -51.26 7.68
C ASN A 142 -116.58 -49.79 7.33
N GLY A 143 -116.82 -49.55 6.04
CA GLY A 143 -116.99 -48.21 5.49
C GLY A 143 -117.60 -48.21 4.09
N TYR A 144 -117.80 -47.03 3.52
CA TYR A 144 -118.32 -46.85 2.17
C TYR A 144 -117.65 -45.66 1.48
N ASN A 145 -117.19 -45.85 0.24
CA ASN A 145 -116.50 -44.82 -0.56
C ASN A 145 -115.35 -44.08 0.18
N GLY A 146 -114.57 -44.81 0.98
CA GLY A 146 -113.48 -44.27 1.79
C GLY A 146 -113.89 -43.62 3.13
N GLU A 147 -115.18 -43.51 3.44
CA GLU A 147 -115.68 -43.14 4.77
C GLU A 147 -115.70 -44.37 5.69
N ILE A 148 -114.92 -44.36 6.77
CA ILE A 148 -114.97 -45.38 7.82
C ILE A 148 -116.17 -45.12 8.73
N ARG A 149 -116.93 -46.18 9.03
CA ARG A 149 -118.16 -46.13 9.83
C ARG A 149 -118.10 -47.00 11.09
N ARG A 150 -117.31 -48.08 11.08
CA ARG A 150 -117.03 -48.94 12.23
C ARG A 150 -115.67 -49.62 12.05
N ALA A 151 -114.91 -49.82 13.12
CA ALA A 151 -113.75 -50.71 13.11
C ALA A 151 -113.79 -51.68 14.31
N THR A 152 -113.29 -52.89 14.10
CA THR A 152 -113.10 -53.88 15.17
C THR A 152 -111.66 -54.39 15.13
N VAL A 153 -110.87 -54.02 16.13
CA VAL A 153 -109.51 -54.54 16.37
C VAL A 153 -109.61 -55.81 17.22
N GLN A 154 -108.95 -56.88 16.78
CA GLN A 154 -108.77 -58.11 17.55
C GLN A 154 -107.28 -58.33 17.83
N LEU A 155 -106.93 -58.65 19.07
CA LEU A 155 -105.55 -58.87 19.53
C LEU A 155 -105.37 -60.30 20.03
N SER A 156 -104.40 -61.03 19.48
CA SER A 156 -104.16 -62.45 19.75
C SER A 156 -103.37 -62.63 21.05
N LEU A 157 -104.02 -63.21 22.07
CA LEU A 157 -103.37 -63.56 23.34
C LEU A 157 -102.23 -64.57 23.14
N GLU A 158 -102.43 -65.55 22.25
CA GLU A 158 -101.42 -66.55 21.88
C GLU A 158 -100.14 -65.94 21.31
N CYS A 159 -100.21 -64.98 20.37
CA CYS A 159 -99.00 -64.33 19.86
C CYS A 159 -98.38 -63.38 20.90
N ILE A 160 -99.19 -62.55 21.56
CA ILE A 160 -98.67 -61.56 22.52
C ILE A 160 -97.94 -62.26 23.68
N ASN A 161 -98.51 -63.36 24.18
CA ASN A 161 -97.91 -64.24 25.18
C ASN A 161 -97.34 -63.47 26.40
N ASP A 162 -98.20 -62.62 26.97
CA ASP A 162 -97.94 -61.75 28.13
C ASP A 162 -96.76 -60.76 28.01
N ARG A 163 -96.31 -60.45 26.78
CA ARG A 163 -95.23 -59.48 26.53
C ARG A 163 -95.80 -58.08 26.29
N GLU A 164 -95.56 -57.16 27.23
CA GLU A 164 -95.98 -55.75 27.10
C GLU A 164 -95.57 -55.13 25.76
N GLU A 165 -94.32 -55.30 25.33
CA GLU A 165 -93.85 -54.70 24.08
C GLU A 165 -94.64 -55.19 22.87
N TYR A 166 -94.99 -56.48 22.82
CA TYR A 166 -95.81 -57.05 21.75
C TYR A 166 -97.24 -56.51 21.83
N ALA A 167 -97.83 -56.46 23.03
CA ALA A 167 -99.17 -55.90 23.23
C ALA A 167 -99.26 -54.43 22.80
N LEU A 168 -98.22 -53.63 23.07
CA LEU A 168 -98.15 -52.22 22.70
C LEU A 168 -97.89 -52.03 21.21
N VAL A 169 -96.89 -52.69 20.62
CA VAL A 169 -96.57 -52.50 19.18
C VAL A 169 -97.72 -53.00 18.31
N VAL A 170 -98.25 -54.20 18.57
CA VAL A 170 -99.40 -54.73 17.82
C VAL A 170 -100.64 -53.88 18.08
N GLY A 171 -100.92 -53.52 19.34
CA GLY A 171 -102.04 -52.65 19.69
C GLY A 171 -101.98 -51.28 19.01
N MET A 172 -100.77 -50.71 18.83
CA MET A 172 -100.57 -49.48 18.07
C MET A 172 -100.74 -49.70 16.57
N HIS A 173 -100.15 -50.74 15.98
CA HIS A 173 -100.26 -51.06 14.56
C HIS A 173 -101.72 -51.22 14.12
N GLU A 174 -102.47 -52.09 14.82
CA GLU A 174 -103.89 -52.30 14.56
C GLU A 174 -104.74 -51.04 14.79
N PHE A 175 -104.38 -50.22 15.80
CA PHE A 175 -105.07 -48.94 15.99
C PHE A 175 -104.77 -47.95 14.85
N GLY A 176 -103.60 -48.02 14.20
CA GLY A 176 -103.29 -47.29 12.98
C GLY A 176 -104.22 -47.67 11.82
N HIS A 177 -104.51 -48.97 11.64
CA HIS A 177 -105.55 -49.43 10.71
C HIS A 177 -106.95 -48.92 11.08
N ALA A 178 -107.30 -48.91 12.37
CA ALA A 178 -108.58 -48.41 12.85
C ALA A 178 -108.73 -46.87 12.69
N LEU A 179 -107.62 -46.13 12.66
CA LEU A 179 -107.57 -44.71 12.30
C LEU A 179 -107.59 -44.46 10.78
N GLY A 180 -107.28 -45.46 9.95
CA GLY A 180 -107.40 -45.42 8.49
C GLY A 180 -106.12 -45.62 7.68
N LEU A 181 -104.98 -45.92 8.32
CA LEU A 181 -103.70 -46.19 7.64
C LEU A 181 -103.65 -47.63 7.12
N GLY A 182 -103.07 -47.85 5.94
CA GLY A 182 -102.68 -49.18 5.45
C GLY A 182 -101.24 -49.53 5.82
N HIS A 183 -100.60 -50.44 5.08
CA HIS A 183 -99.20 -50.79 5.31
C HIS A 183 -98.23 -49.80 4.65
N THR A 184 -96.97 -49.84 5.09
CA THR A 184 -95.81 -49.23 4.39
C THR A 184 -94.75 -50.30 4.11
N PRO A 185 -93.97 -50.20 3.01
CA PRO A 185 -92.79 -51.04 2.79
C PRO A 185 -91.61 -50.71 3.74
N ASN A 186 -91.70 -49.65 4.55
CA ASN A 186 -90.61 -49.22 5.42
C ASN A 186 -90.46 -50.15 6.65
N SER A 187 -89.48 -51.05 6.60
CA SER A 187 -89.15 -52.01 7.67
C SER A 187 -88.72 -51.44 9.04
N LYS A 188 -88.81 -50.13 9.25
CA LYS A 188 -88.52 -49.42 10.52
C LYS A 188 -89.70 -48.55 10.99
N ASP A 189 -90.82 -48.61 10.30
CA ASP A 189 -92.06 -47.91 10.62
C ASP A 189 -93.00 -48.80 11.44
N LEU A 190 -93.91 -48.19 12.20
CA LEU A 190 -94.92 -48.91 12.98
C LEU A 190 -95.91 -49.68 12.09
N MET A 191 -96.23 -49.15 10.91
CA MET A 191 -97.21 -49.70 9.97
C MET A 191 -96.59 -50.66 8.93
N TYR A 192 -95.40 -51.18 9.20
CA TYR A 192 -94.81 -52.28 8.42
C TYR A 192 -95.59 -53.58 8.68
N GLU A 193 -95.82 -54.40 7.64
CA GLU A 193 -96.61 -55.65 7.71
C GLU A 193 -96.09 -56.67 8.74
N TYR A 194 -94.80 -56.60 9.10
CA TYR A 194 -94.18 -57.47 10.11
C TYR A 194 -93.83 -56.70 11.39
N LEU A 195 -93.88 -57.39 12.53
CA LEU A 195 -93.68 -56.80 13.86
C LEU A 195 -92.30 -56.11 14.02
N VAL A 196 -92.29 -54.77 14.02
CA VAL A 196 -91.11 -53.95 14.32
C VAL A 196 -91.09 -53.61 15.82
N LEU A 197 -90.32 -54.35 16.61
CA LEU A 197 -90.12 -54.05 18.03
C LEU A 197 -89.50 -52.65 18.24
N GLY A 198 -89.76 -52.05 19.40
CA GLY A 198 -89.43 -50.65 19.69
C GLY A 198 -90.22 -49.59 18.91
N SER A 199 -90.85 -49.90 17.77
CA SER A 199 -91.47 -48.91 16.87
C SER A 199 -92.58 -48.08 17.51
N ARG A 200 -92.77 -46.87 16.97
CA ARG A 200 -93.72 -45.84 17.41
C ARG A 200 -94.24 -45.08 16.18
N PRO A 201 -95.38 -44.38 16.27
CA PRO A 201 -95.90 -43.58 15.16
C PRO A 201 -94.85 -42.58 14.63
N SER A 202 -94.58 -42.67 13.33
CA SER A 202 -93.58 -41.88 12.63
C SER A 202 -94.18 -40.60 12.02
N THR A 203 -93.32 -39.68 11.58
CA THR A 203 -93.75 -38.56 10.74
C THR A 203 -94.42 -39.00 9.43
N LEU A 204 -94.10 -40.18 8.87
CA LEU A 204 -94.82 -40.76 7.73
C LEU A 204 -96.27 -41.12 8.12
N ASN A 205 -96.48 -41.82 9.24
CA ASN A 205 -97.82 -42.16 9.72
C ASN A 205 -98.65 -40.90 10.03
N LEU A 206 -98.04 -39.93 10.69
CA LEU A 206 -98.73 -38.76 11.22
C LEU A 206 -98.99 -37.71 10.13
N TYR A 207 -98.10 -37.60 9.13
CA TYR A 207 -98.38 -36.84 7.90
C TYR A 207 -99.48 -37.52 7.07
N ALA A 208 -99.49 -38.85 6.97
CA ALA A 208 -100.59 -39.57 6.32
C ALA A 208 -101.93 -39.32 7.03
N LEU A 209 -101.98 -39.37 8.36
CA LEU A 209 -103.18 -38.96 9.12
C LEU A 209 -103.55 -37.50 8.85
N ALA A 210 -102.60 -36.56 8.76
CA ALA A 210 -102.92 -35.18 8.39
C ALA A 210 -103.57 -35.10 6.99
N VAL A 211 -103.00 -35.76 5.98
CA VAL A 211 -103.57 -35.81 4.62
C VAL A 211 -104.97 -36.45 4.62
N ILE A 212 -105.15 -37.58 5.31
CA ILE A 212 -106.41 -38.33 5.42
C ILE A 212 -107.50 -37.50 6.09
N TYR A 213 -107.17 -36.76 7.16
CA TYR A 213 -108.10 -35.95 7.94
C TYR A 213 -108.11 -34.46 7.56
N SER A 214 -107.45 -34.08 6.46
CA SER A 214 -107.47 -32.71 5.91
C SER A 214 -108.88 -32.18 5.61
N TRP A 215 -109.85 -33.07 5.45
CA TRP A 215 -111.27 -32.75 5.39
C TRP A 215 -111.78 -31.99 6.63
N MET A 216 -111.18 -32.20 7.81
CA MET A 216 -111.52 -31.47 9.05
C MET A 216 -111.16 -29.99 8.99
N ASP A 217 -110.27 -29.58 8.08
CA ASP A 217 -109.94 -28.18 7.82
C ASP A 217 -110.80 -27.59 6.71
N ALA A 218 -111.05 -28.36 5.66
CA ALA A 218 -111.98 -28.00 4.59
C ALA A 218 -113.45 -27.87 5.06
N GLY A 219 -113.81 -28.47 6.20
CA GLY A 219 -115.15 -28.41 6.80
C GLY A 219 -116.19 -29.35 6.19
N TYR A 220 -115.81 -30.17 5.20
CA TYR A 220 -116.67 -31.17 4.56
C TYR A 220 -115.87 -32.44 4.27
N PHE A 221 -116.49 -33.62 4.43
CA PHE A 221 -115.81 -34.88 4.20
C PHE A 221 -115.35 -35.03 2.74
N LYS A 222 -114.11 -35.48 2.57
CA LYS A 222 -113.48 -35.77 1.28
C LYS A 222 -112.84 -37.15 1.38
N ARG A 223 -113.10 -38.03 0.40
CA ARG A 223 -112.40 -39.32 0.32
C ARG A 223 -110.88 -39.08 0.27
N PRO A 224 -110.08 -39.75 1.13
CA PRO A 224 -108.63 -39.62 1.10
C PRO A 224 -108.02 -40.26 -0.16
N PRO A 225 -106.76 -39.94 -0.52
CA PRO A 225 -106.02 -40.69 -1.53
C PRO A 225 -105.78 -42.14 -1.06
N ASP A 226 -105.51 -43.05 -1.99
CA ASP A 226 -105.29 -44.47 -1.68
C ASP A 226 -103.87 -44.76 -1.12
N SER A 227 -102.94 -43.79 -1.22
CA SER A 227 -101.62 -43.80 -0.57
C SER A 227 -101.08 -42.37 -0.34
N VAL A 228 -100.08 -42.23 0.53
CA VAL A 228 -99.40 -40.96 0.87
C VAL A 228 -97.87 -41.18 1.00
N SER A 229 -97.07 -40.23 0.50
CA SER A 229 -95.60 -40.18 0.71
C SER A 229 -95.21 -39.03 1.62
N LEU A 230 -94.10 -39.17 2.35
CA LEU A 230 -93.57 -38.10 3.21
C LEU A 230 -92.87 -37.01 2.37
N PRO A 231 -93.17 -35.71 2.55
CA PRO A 231 -92.49 -34.63 1.82
C PRO A 231 -91.02 -34.47 2.25
N SER A 232 -90.18 -33.99 1.32
CA SER A 232 -88.74 -33.76 1.53
C SER A 232 -88.42 -32.78 2.67
N GLU A 233 -89.38 -31.95 3.07
CA GLU A 233 -89.25 -30.94 4.11
C GLU A 233 -89.51 -31.51 5.53
N ILE A 234 -90.06 -32.72 5.61
CA ILE A 234 -90.37 -33.40 6.87
C ILE A 234 -89.38 -34.54 7.08
N GLN A 235 -88.51 -34.42 8.08
CA GLN A 235 -87.58 -35.50 8.42
C GLN A 235 -88.34 -36.74 8.91
N TYR A 236 -87.97 -37.92 8.42
CA TYR A 236 -88.47 -39.18 8.99
C TYR A 236 -87.96 -39.35 10.42
N LEU A 237 -88.90 -39.32 11.38
CA LEU A 237 -88.64 -39.40 12.81
C LEU A 237 -89.79 -40.16 13.48
N GLN A 238 -89.47 -41.02 14.44
CA GLN A 238 -90.45 -41.45 15.44
C GLN A 238 -90.59 -40.32 16.47
N LEU A 239 -91.80 -39.74 16.60
CA LEU A 239 -91.97 -38.47 17.32
C LEU A 239 -92.12 -38.59 18.83
N ILE A 240 -92.29 -39.81 19.34
CA ILE A 240 -92.40 -40.08 20.78
C ILE A 240 -91.45 -41.21 21.18
N SER A 241 -90.94 -41.12 22.40
CA SER A 241 -90.11 -42.12 23.06
C SER A 241 -90.87 -43.40 23.41
N SER A 242 -90.15 -44.40 23.90
CA SER A 242 -90.70 -45.65 24.44
C SER A 242 -91.82 -45.43 25.49
N ASN A 243 -91.69 -44.37 26.30
CA ASN A 243 -92.64 -43.96 27.34
C ASN A 243 -93.74 -43.01 26.86
N GLY A 244 -93.71 -42.59 25.59
CA GLY A 244 -94.69 -41.65 25.02
C GLY A 244 -94.40 -40.18 25.29
N GLU A 245 -93.25 -39.82 25.85
CA GLU A 245 -92.80 -38.42 25.92
C GLU A 245 -92.24 -37.98 24.56
N PRO A 246 -92.41 -36.71 24.13
CA PRO A 246 -91.94 -36.23 22.82
C PRO A 246 -90.43 -36.43 22.59
N VAL A 247 -90.04 -36.69 21.34
CA VAL A 247 -88.65 -36.95 20.95
C VAL A 247 -87.72 -35.76 21.21
N ARG A 248 -86.44 -36.04 21.45
CA ARG A 248 -85.41 -35.04 21.75
C ARG A 248 -84.64 -34.67 20.49
N LEU A 249 -84.77 -33.41 20.05
CA LEU A 249 -84.12 -32.89 18.85
C LEU A 249 -82.71 -32.35 19.16
N ARG A 250 -81.70 -33.02 18.61
CA ARG A 250 -80.32 -32.51 18.50
C ARG A 250 -80.25 -31.27 17.61
N VAL A 251 -79.69 -30.20 18.15
CA VAL A 251 -79.29 -28.96 17.46
C VAL A 251 -77.76 -28.83 17.58
N ARG A 252 -77.05 -28.56 16.48
CA ARG A 252 -75.63 -28.15 16.53
C ARG A 252 -75.45 -26.70 16.11
N ILE A 253 -74.51 -26.01 16.74
CA ILE A 253 -74.05 -24.67 16.39
C ILE A 253 -72.59 -24.78 15.93
N TYR A 254 -72.30 -24.27 14.75
CA TYR A 254 -70.94 -24.12 14.21
C TYR A 254 -70.58 -22.63 14.10
N LEU A 255 -69.33 -22.25 14.36
CA LEU A 255 -68.79 -20.95 13.95
C LEU A 255 -68.01 -21.14 12.64
N GLN A 256 -68.36 -20.38 11.61
CA GLN A 256 -67.56 -20.23 10.40
C GLN A 256 -66.70 -18.96 10.53
N LEU A 257 -65.44 -19.16 10.92
CA LEU A 257 -64.42 -18.12 11.06
C LEU A 257 -63.67 -18.02 9.72
N GLY A 258 -64.23 -17.24 8.79
CA GLY A 258 -63.75 -17.17 7.40
C GLY A 258 -63.88 -18.50 6.66
N SER A 259 -62.76 -19.20 6.48
CA SER A 259 -62.69 -20.52 5.82
C SER A 259 -62.76 -21.71 6.78
N SER A 260 -62.65 -21.48 8.09
CA SER A 260 -62.59 -22.54 9.10
C SER A 260 -63.95 -22.71 9.78
N GLU A 261 -64.49 -23.93 9.82
CA GLU A 261 -65.72 -24.25 10.53
C GLU A 261 -65.41 -25.04 11.82
N VAL A 262 -65.89 -24.55 12.96
CA VAL A 262 -65.65 -25.15 14.29
C VAL A 262 -66.99 -25.44 14.97
N LEU A 263 -67.16 -26.63 15.54
CA LEU A 263 -68.34 -26.96 16.36
C LEU A 263 -68.28 -26.15 17.67
N TYR A 264 -69.21 -25.23 17.85
CA TYR A 264 -69.32 -24.37 19.04
C TYR A 264 -70.05 -25.07 20.17
N GLN A 265 -71.19 -25.69 19.86
CA GLN A 265 -72.09 -26.25 20.86
C GLN A 265 -72.98 -27.34 20.24
N THR A 266 -73.31 -28.36 21.02
CA THR A 266 -74.44 -29.26 20.74
C THR A 266 -75.47 -29.07 21.85
N ILE A 267 -76.74 -28.94 21.47
CA ILE A 267 -77.87 -28.74 22.39
C ILE A 267 -78.95 -29.77 22.04
N THR A 268 -79.69 -30.21 23.04
CA THR A 268 -80.79 -31.17 22.89
C THR A 268 -82.04 -30.54 23.48
N ILE A 269 -83.10 -30.40 22.66
CA ILE A 269 -84.38 -29.79 23.05
C ILE A 269 -85.52 -30.79 22.92
N THR A 270 -86.64 -30.59 23.62
CA THR A 270 -87.84 -31.40 23.40
C THR A 270 -88.54 -30.94 22.12
N ALA A 271 -89.03 -31.87 21.31
CA ALA A 271 -89.82 -31.58 20.11
C ALA A 271 -90.94 -30.57 20.40
N GLY A 272 -91.05 -29.52 19.56
CA GLY A 272 -92.03 -28.45 19.70
C GLY A 272 -91.55 -27.24 20.53
N GLN A 273 -90.44 -27.34 21.26
CA GLN A 273 -89.85 -26.20 21.98
C GLN A 273 -89.12 -25.24 21.03
N SER A 274 -89.22 -23.94 21.32
CA SER A 274 -88.33 -22.91 20.75
C SER A 274 -87.07 -22.77 21.61
N ILE A 275 -85.94 -22.48 20.98
CA ILE A 275 -84.65 -22.23 21.63
C ILE A 275 -84.02 -20.93 21.11
N THR A 276 -83.42 -20.16 22.02
CA THR A 276 -82.55 -19.03 21.66
C THR A 276 -81.14 -19.52 21.38
N LEU A 277 -80.68 -19.39 20.14
CA LEU A 277 -79.26 -19.52 19.79
C LEU A 277 -78.61 -18.15 19.99
N ASN A 278 -77.42 -18.11 20.59
CA ASN A 278 -76.68 -16.88 20.80
C ASN A 278 -75.18 -17.14 20.66
N VAL A 279 -74.49 -16.25 19.95
CA VAL A 279 -73.03 -16.24 19.82
C VAL A 279 -72.48 -14.84 20.10
N ASN A 280 -71.23 -14.77 20.54
CA ASN A 280 -70.55 -13.49 20.71
C ASN A 280 -70.38 -12.82 19.33
N PRO A 281 -70.88 -11.58 19.10
CA PRO A 281 -70.73 -10.90 17.82
C PRO A 281 -69.27 -10.58 17.45
N LEU A 282 -68.34 -10.65 18.41
CA LEU A 282 -66.89 -10.48 18.20
C LEU A 282 -66.11 -11.66 18.77
N VAL A 283 -65.31 -12.34 17.96
CA VAL A 283 -64.41 -13.42 18.39
C VAL A 283 -62.96 -13.01 18.12
N ASN A 284 -62.08 -13.21 19.09
CA ASN A 284 -60.65 -12.89 18.95
C ASN A 284 -59.95 -13.94 18.06
N GLY A 285 -59.24 -13.47 17.02
CA GLY A 285 -58.39 -14.32 16.20
C GLY A 285 -57.11 -14.77 16.92
N GLU A 286 -56.23 -15.47 16.20
CA GLU A 286 -54.97 -15.96 16.77
C GLU A 286 -54.06 -14.80 17.22
N ARG A 287 -54.05 -13.70 16.46
CA ARG A 287 -53.32 -12.48 16.78
C ARG A 287 -54.17 -11.53 17.62
N ILE A 288 -54.22 -11.79 18.93
CA ILE A 288 -54.90 -10.95 19.93
C ILE A 288 -54.54 -9.47 19.73
N GLY A 289 -55.56 -8.60 19.66
CA GLY A 289 -55.39 -7.15 19.46
C GLY A 289 -55.05 -6.69 18.04
N TRP A 290 -54.95 -7.62 17.07
CA TRP A 290 -54.63 -7.34 15.66
C TRP A 290 -55.54 -8.05 14.65
N GLU A 291 -56.18 -9.16 15.02
CA GLU A 291 -57.14 -9.92 14.21
C GLU A 291 -58.43 -10.19 15.02
N ARG A 292 -59.59 -9.92 14.42
CA ARG A 292 -60.90 -10.22 15.00
C ARG A 292 -61.86 -10.74 13.95
N TYR A 293 -62.80 -11.57 14.38
CA TYR A 293 -63.90 -12.09 13.59
C TYR A 293 -65.19 -11.38 14.01
N VAL A 294 -65.90 -10.80 13.05
CA VAL A 294 -67.14 -10.04 13.26
C VAL A 294 -68.32 -10.82 12.67
N PHE A 295 -69.32 -11.09 13.51
CA PHE A 295 -70.50 -11.85 13.10
C PHE A 295 -71.27 -11.12 11.98
N THR A 296 -71.58 -11.84 10.91
CA THR A 296 -72.33 -11.32 9.74
C THR A 296 -73.71 -11.96 9.57
N GLY A 297 -73.90 -13.22 9.98
CA GLY A 297 -75.22 -13.83 9.97
C GLY A 297 -75.29 -15.31 10.35
N TRP A 298 -76.50 -15.78 10.59
CA TRP A 298 -76.84 -17.19 10.77
C TRP A 298 -77.26 -17.82 9.45
N SER A 299 -76.95 -19.10 9.25
CA SER A 299 -77.53 -19.94 8.19
C SER A 299 -77.86 -21.35 8.72
N VAL A 300 -78.71 -22.09 8.00
CA VAL A 300 -78.83 -23.55 8.19
C VAL A 300 -77.74 -24.22 7.36
N LYS A 301 -77.01 -25.19 7.93
CA LYS A 301 -75.90 -25.86 7.27
C LYS A 301 -76.34 -26.52 5.96
N GLY A 302 -75.63 -26.23 4.87
CA GLY A 302 -75.95 -26.70 3.53
C GLY A 302 -77.01 -25.90 2.77
N SER A 303 -77.76 -25.00 3.43
CA SER A 303 -78.77 -24.16 2.74
C SER A 303 -78.18 -23.01 1.91
N GLY A 304 -77.00 -22.51 2.31
CA GLY A 304 -76.38 -21.31 1.72
C GLY A 304 -77.11 -19.98 2.00
N GLN A 305 -78.27 -20.01 2.67
CA GLN A 305 -79.11 -18.83 2.89
C GLN A 305 -78.90 -18.24 4.29
N ILE A 306 -78.71 -16.93 4.37
CA ILE A 306 -78.71 -16.20 5.64
C ILE A 306 -80.15 -16.11 6.17
N ILE A 307 -80.39 -16.64 7.37
CA ILE A 307 -81.69 -16.63 8.05
C ILE A 307 -81.84 -15.45 9.02
N SER A 308 -80.74 -14.79 9.42
CA SER A 308 -80.73 -13.62 10.30
C SER A 308 -79.35 -12.96 10.34
N THR A 309 -79.28 -11.65 10.55
CA THR A 309 -78.05 -10.88 10.83
C THR A 309 -77.88 -10.49 12.30
N ASN A 310 -78.76 -10.96 13.20
CA ASN A 310 -78.62 -10.75 14.65
C ASN A 310 -77.84 -11.91 15.27
N SER A 311 -76.86 -11.63 16.15
CA SER A 311 -76.04 -12.69 16.78
C SER A 311 -76.81 -13.57 17.76
N SER A 312 -78.00 -13.14 18.18
CA SER A 312 -78.99 -13.92 18.92
C SER A 312 -80.26 -14.08 18.09
N ILE A 313 -80.78 -15.31 18.01
CA ILE A 313 -82.02 -15.67 17.29
C ILE A 313 -82.84 -16.70 18.07
N ILE A 314 -84.15 -16.66 17.92
CA ILE A 314 -85.06 -17.70 18.41
C ILE A 314 -85.43 -18.60 17.23
N VAL A 315 -85.25 -19.91 17.38
CA VAL A 315 -85.60 -20.92 16.39
C VAL A 315 -86.49 -22.00 16.99
N LYS A 316 -87.36 -22.61 16.19
CA LYS A 316 -88.18 -23.77 16.57
C LYS A 316 -87.90 -24.92 15.59
N PRO A 317 -86.88 -25.76 15.85
CA PRO A 317 -86.54 -26.89 14.99
C PRO A 317 -87.69 -27.89 14.86
N THR A 318 -87.97 -28.33 13.64
CA THR A 318 -88.93 -29.40 13.33
C THR A 318 -88.31 -30.80 13.37
N GLY A 319 -86.99 -30.88 13.20
CA GLY A 319 -86.18 -32.09 13.24
C GLY A 319 -84.75 -31.81 13.70
N HIS A 320 -83.82 -32.71 13.39
CA HIS A 320 -82.40 -32.56 13.70
C HIS A 320 -81.74 -31.54 12.75
N VAL A 321 -81.07 -30.53 13.32
CA VAL A 321 -80.58 -29.37 12.55
C VAL A 321 -79.17 -28.93 12.99
N ASP A 322 -78.40 -28.45 12.02
CA ASP A 322 -77.11 -27.81 12.23
C ASP A 322 -77.21 -26.36 11.75
N TYR A 323 -76.90 -25.40 12.62
CA TYR A 323 -76.80 -23.97 12.29
C TYR A 323 -75.35 -23.52 12.22
N VAL A 324 -75.06 -22.56 11.34
CA VAL A 324 -73.74 -21.95 11.19
C VAL A 324 -73.84 -20.45 11.45
N ALA A 325 -73.10 -19.96 12.44
CA ALA A 325 -72.84 -18.55 12.67
C ALA A 325 -71.62 -18.12 11.86
N ILE A 326 -71.81 -17.21 10.90
CA ILE A 326 -70.82 -16.80 9.92
C ILE A 326 -70.16 -15.50 10.37
N TYR A 327 -68.83 -15.42 10.20
CA TYR A 327 -68.02 -14.26 10.59
C TYR A 327 -67.10 -13.80 9.45
N ASP A 328 -67.11 -12.50 9.18
CA ASP A 328 -66.07 -11.81 8.39
C ASP A 328 -64.82 -11.59 9.27
N VAL A 329 -63.63 -11.54 8.68
CA VAL A 329 -62.39 -11.21 9.39
C VAL A 329 -61.97 -9.76 9.16
N GLU A 330 -61.66 -9.08 10.26
CA GLU A 330 -61.13 -7.72 10.30
C GLU A 330 -59.72 -7.70 10.91
N TYR A 331 -58.88 -6.86 10.33
CA TYR A 331 -57.52 -6.61 10.78
C TYR A 331 -57.37 -5.19 11.29
N ARG A 332 -56.57 -5.03 12.35
CA ARG A 332 -56.20 -3.72 12.85
C ARG A 332 -55.13 -3.10 11.94
N VAL A 333 -55.33 -1.83 11.62
CA VAL A 333 -54.40 -0.96 10.92
C VAL A 333 -53.99 0.15 11.88
N LEU A 334 -52.71 0.19 12.20
CA LEU A 334 -52.05 1.26 12.94
C LEU A 334 -51.09 2.01 11.99
N ILE A 335 -51.30 3.32 11.87
CA ILE A 335 -50.48 4.22 11.06
C ILE A 335 -50.11 5.40 11.97
N GLU A 336 -48.88 5.38 12.47
CA GLU A 336 -48.30 6.42 13.30
C GLU A 336 -47.71 7.52 12.40
N ASN A 337 -48.50 8.55 12.12
CA ASN A 337 -47.99 9.80 11.55
C ASN A 337 -48.03 10.88 12.65
N SER A 338 -46.91 11.55 12.89
CA SER A 338 -46.76 12.56 13.95
C SER A 338 -47.12 13.98 13.52
N LEU A 339 -47.50 14.18 12.24
CA LEU A 339 -47.80 15.49 11.65
C LEU A 339 -49.17 15.54 10.95
N ASP A 340 -49.55 14.46 10.26
CA ASP A 340 -50.90 14.30 9.69
C ASP A 340 -51.78 13.43 10.61
N HIS A 341 -52.98 13.03 10.17
CA HIS A 341 -53.82 12.09 10.94
C HIS A 341 -53.13 10.73 11.10
N SER A 342 -52.96 10.29 12.35
CA SER A 342 -52.75 8.88 12.66
C SER A 342 -54.05 8.09 12.47
N ILE A 343 -53.93 6.81 12.14
CA ILE A 343 -55.06 5.88 11.99
C ILE A 343 -54.82 4.72 12.93
N ASP A 344 -55.75 4.48 13.86
CA ASP A 344 -55.85 3.24 14.63
C ASP A 344 -57.29 2.73 14.49
N SER A 345 -57.49 1.75 13.60
CA SER A 345 -58.83 1.26 13.29
C SER A 345 -58.85 -0.16 12.73
N TRP A 346 -60.05 -0.71 12.59
CA TRP A 346 -60.29 -2.07 12.12
C TRP A 346 -60.92 -2.06 10.74
N PHE A 347 -60.36 -2.85 9.82
CA PHE A 347 -60.78 -2.92 8.43
C PHE A 347 -60.99 -4.38 8.02
N ARG A 348 -62.05 -4.65 7.24
CA ARG A 348 -62.29 -5.98 6.67
C ARG A 348 -61.18 -6.38 5.70
N ARG A 349 -60.88 -7.68 5.64
CA ARG A 349 -59.92 -8.24 4.68
C ARG A 349 -60.26 -7.78 3.25
N GLY A 350 -59.26 -7.27 2.53
CA GLY A 350 -59.37 -6.83 1.14
C GLY A 350 -59.76 -5.36 0.95
N VAL A 351 -60.07 -4.60 2.02
CA VAL A 351 -60.25 -3.15 1.92
C VAL A 351 -58.95 -2.49 1.46
N LYS A 352 -59.05 -1.57 0.49
CA LYS A 352 -57.97 -0.68 0.05
C LYS A 352 -58.03 0.62 0.85
N ILE A 353 -56.91 1.05 1.40
CA ILE A 353 -56.76 2.38 2.00
C ILE A 353 -55.62 3.15 1.32
N MET A 354 -55.83 4.44 1.09
CA MET A 354 -54.78 5.35 0.63
C MET A 354 -54.10 5.97 1.84
N ILE A 355 -52.77 5.88 1.90
CA ILE A 355 -51.94 6.44 2.96
C ILE A 355 -51.15 7.60 2.37
N ASN A 356 -51.09 8.72 3.08
CA ASN A 356 -50.35 9.91 2.67
C ASN A 356 -49.54 10.52 3.83
N ALA A 357 -48.45 11.21 3.46
CA ALA A 357 -47.62 12.03 4.35
C ALA A 357 -47.33 13.38 3.70
N SER A 358 -47.39 14.44 4.50
CA SER A 358 -46.90 15.77 4.14
C SER A 358 -45.39 15.73 3.84
N GLU A 359 -44.94 16.39 2.76
CA GLU A 359 -43.52 16.36 2.38
C GLU A 359 -42.63 17.13 3.35
N ILE A 360 -43.12 18.30 3.76
CA ILE A 360 -42.46 19.25 4.65
C ILE A 360 -43.51 19.76 5.62
N SER A 361 -43.16 19.85 6.91
CA SER A 361 -43.93 20.59 7.92
C SER A 361 -43.00 21.54 8.65
N TYR A 362 -43.41 22.80 8.80
CA TYR A 362 -42.66 23.83 9.51
C TYR A 362 -43.09 23.84 10.98
N LEU A 363 -42.12 23.68 11.88
CA LEU A 363 -42.33 23.82 13.32
C LEU A 363 -42.16 25.28 13.76
N SER A 364 -41.35 26.03 13.01
CA SER A 364 -41.14 27.48 13.04
C SER A 364 -40.53 27.91 11.70
N ASP A 365 -40.35 29.21 11.48
CA ASP A 365 -39.79 29.75 10.23
C ASP A 365 -38.36 29.24 9.93
N ASP A 366 -37.64 28.81 10.97
CA ASP A 366 -36.24 28.37 11.01
C ASP A 366 -36.05 26.87 11.31
N VAL A 367 -37.13 26.12 11.61
CA VAL A 367 -37.12 24.68 11.91
C VAL A 367 -38.19 23.94 11.12
N ARG A 368 -37.80 22.91 10.37
CA ARG A 368 -38.74 22.05 9.61
C ARG A 368 -38.50 20.56 9.82
N LEU A 369 -39.51 19.78 9.51
CA LEU A 369 -39.47 18.32 9.38
C LEU A 369 -39.69 17.97 7.90
N VAL A 370 -38.85 17.10 7.36
CA VAL A 370 -38.95 16.60 5.97
C VAL A 370 -39.18 15.11 5.99
N PHE A 371 -40.16 14.62 5.23
CA PHE A 371 -40.47 13.19 5.13
C PHE A 371 -39.27 12.41 4.55
N VAL A 372 -39.03 11.21 5.10
CA VAL A 372 -37.96 10.31 4.64
C VAL A 372 -38.55 9.03 4.06
N GLU A 373 -39.31 8.30 4.88
CA GLU A 373 -39.87 6.98 4.54
C GLU A 373 -40.98 6.58 5.52
N TRP A 374 -41.83 5.66 5.08
CA TRP A 374 -42.64 4.82 5.96
C TRP A 374 -41.81 3.62 6.41
N ARG A 375 -41.95 3.21 7.68
CA ARG A 375 -41.34 1.98 8.22
C ARG A 375 -42.36 1.09 8.92
N GLY A 376 -42.18 -0.22 8.82
CA GLY A 376 -42.91 -1.21 9.62
C GLY A 376 -43.32 -2.41 8.78
N THR A 377 -44.64 -2.63 8.66
CA THR A 377 -45.23 -3.68 7.82
C THR A 377 -45.03 -3.43 6.33
N ILE A 378 -44.90 -2.15 5.95
CA ILE A 378 -44.54 -1.69 4.61
C ILE A 378 -43.46 -0.63 4.78
N ASN A 379 -42.35 -0.79 4.06
CA ASN A 379 -41.27 0.19 4.00
C ASN A 379 -41.30 0.85 2.62
N THR A 380 -41.43 2.18 2.54
CA THR A 380 -41.45 2.91 1.26
C THR A 380 -41.10 4.38 1.42
N THR A 381 -40.33 4.94 0.48
CA THR A 381 -40.05 6.37 0.36
C THR A 381 -41.16 7.14 -0.37
N SER A 382 -42.16 6.45 -0.92
CA SER A 382 -43.32 7.10 -1.55
C SER A 382 -44.20 7.77 -0.49
N ARG A 383 -44.34 9.10 -0.57
CA ARG A 383 -45.22 9.89 0.31
C ARG A 383 -46.69 9.48 0.25
N VAL A 384 -47.13 8.93 -0.89
CA VAL A 384 -48.49 8.44 -1.10
C VAL A 384 -48.43 7.03 -1.66
N PHE A 385 -49.21 6.10 -1.10
CA PHE A 385 -49.37 4.75 -1.61
C PHE A 385 -50.71 4.14 -1.19
N GLU A 386 -51.12 3.07 -1.88
CA GLU A 386 -52.28 2.26 -1.51
C GLU A 386 -51.80 1.00 -0.78
N VAL A 387 -52.50 0.59 0.28
CA VAL A 387 -52.36 -0.76 0.86
C VAL A 387 -53.70 -1.48 0.86
N VAL A 388 -53.66 -2.75 0.44
CA VAL A 388 -54.75 -3.71 0.62
C VAL A 388 -54.58 -4.34 1.99
N VAL A 389 -55.62 -4.29 2.84
CA VAL A 389 -55.61 -4.91 4.17
C VAL A 389 -55.83 -6.42 4.03
N ASP A 390 -54.78 -7.16 3.70
CA ASP A 390 -54.76 -8.62 3.63
C ASP A 390 -54.46 -9.29 4.98
N LYS A 391 -53.80 -8.55 5.88
CA LYS A 391 -53.30 -8.93 7.21
C LYS A 391 -53.19 -7.67 8.11
N PRO A 392 -52.81 -7.78 9.39
CA PRO A 392 -52.58 -6.61 10.24
C PRO A 392 -51.51 -5.68 9.68
N VAL A 393 -51.75 -4.37 9.75
CA VAL A 393 -50.81 -3.33 9.31
C VAL A 393 -50.38 -2.49 10.50
N ASN A 394 -49.08 -2.33 10.67
CA ASN A 394 -48.48 -1.36 11.59
C ASN A 394 -47.35 -0.64 10.84
N ILE A 395 -47.43 0.69 10.70
CA ILE A 395 -46.37 1.53 10.08
C ILE A 395 -46.23 2.89 10.78
N LEU A 396 -45.04 3.47 10.66
CA LEU A 396 -44.60 4.77 11.18
C LEU A 396 -44.12 5.68 10.04
N ALA A 397 -44.54 6.93 10.03
CA ALA A 397 -43.97 7.98 9.17
C ALA A 397 -42.66 8.51 9.79
N VAL A 398 -41.53 8.35 9.10
CA VAL A 398 -40.22 8.82 9.55
C VAL A 398 -39.92 10.18 8.94
N TYR A 399 -39.73 11.19 9.79
CA TYR A 399 -39.35 12.55 9.41
C TYR A 399 -37.95 12.90 9.91
N ARG A 400 -37.19 13.62 9.10
CA ARG A 400 -35.87 14.20 9.42
C ARG A 400 -36.04 15.66 9.83
N LYS A 401 -35.47 16.05 10.97
CA LYS A 401 -35.44 17.45 11.40
C LYS A 401 -34.33 18.23 10.68
N GLU A 402 -34.67 19.39 10.16
CA GLU A 402 -33.76 20.31 9.46
C GLU A 402 -33.85 21.70 10.05
N PHE A 403 -32.73 22.42 10.00
CA PHE A 403 -32.56 23.78 10.50
C PHE A 403 -32.15 24.70 9.36
N LEU A 404 -32.60 25.96 9.43
CA LEU A 404 -32.19 27.00 8.51
C LEU A 404 -30.80 27.55 8.89
N VAL A 405 -29.95 27.72 7.89
CA VAL A 405 -28.71 28.49 7.96
C VAL A 405 -28.86 29.70 7.05
N GLU A 406 -28.86 30.88 7.64
CA GLU A 406 -28.93 32.18 6.97
C GLU A 406 -27.65 32.98 7.24
N VAL A 407 -27.12 33.61 6.20
CA VAL A 407 -25.94 34.48 6.29
C VAL A 407 -26.23 35.75 5.52
N LEU A 408 -26.40 36.85 6.24
CA LEU A 408 -26.47 38.19 5.65
C LEU A 408 -25.05 38.69 5.37
N THR A 409 -24.81 39.24 4.18
CA THR A 409 -23.53 39.87 3.85
C THR A 409 -23.76 41.14 3.05
N ASP A 410 -22.91 42.14 3.27
CA ASP A 410 -22.95 43.41 2.52
C ASP A 410 -22.21 43.30 1.18
N TYR A 411 -21.44 42.22 0.97
CA TYR A 411 -20.64 41.94 -0.24
C TYR A 411 -20.48 40.42 -0.46
N GLY A 412 -20.42 39.98 -1.72
CA GLY A 412 -20.25 38.56 -2.08
C GLY A 412 -21.49 37.70 -1.83
N GLU A 413 -21.42 36.43 -2.22
CA GLU A 413 -22.51 35.44 -2.04
C GLU A 413 -22.14 34.44 -0.92
N PRO A 414 -23.06 34.11 0.00
CA PRO A 414 -22.77 33.23 1.13
C PRO A 414 -22.83 31.75 0.76
N GLU A 415 -21.80 31.00 1.17
CA GLU A 415 -21.76 29.53 1.05
C GLU A 415 -22.25 28.85 2.34
N GLY A 416 -22.83 27.66 2.22
CA GLY A 416 -23.32 26.86 3.36
C GLY A 416 -24.70 27.26 3.89
N VAL A 417 -25.39 28.21 3.24
CA VAL A 417 -26.76 28.63 3.58
C VAL A 417 -27.81 27.58 3.17
N GLY A 418 -29.06 27.80 3.61
CA GLY A 418 -30.22 26.97 3.28
C GLY A 418 -30.61 25.99 4.39
N TRP A 419 -31.42 24.99 4.04
CA TRP A 419 -31.96 24.01 4.99
C TRP A 419 -31.07 22.77 5.09
N TRP A 420 -30.62 22.45 6.30
CA TRP A 420 -29.68 21.37 6.56
C TRP A 420 -30.14 20.44 7.68
N PRO A 421 -29.92 19.11 7.60
CA PRO A 421 -30.32 18.19 8.66
C PRO A 421 -29.64 18.45 10.01
N MET A 422 -30.39 18.26 11.09
CA MET A 422 -29.87 18.27 12.46
C MET A 422 -28.67 17.31 12.60
N GLY A 423 -27.59 17.79 13.20
CA GLY A 423 -26.33 17.06 13.36
C GLY A 423 -25.38 17.12 12.16
N THR A 424 -25.78 17.74 11.04
CA THR A 424 -24.87 17.94 9.89
C THR A 424 -23.75 18.91 10.24
N ARG A 425 -22.53 18.61 9.77
CA ARG A 425 -21.42 19.56 9.76
C ARG A 425 -21.51 20.41 8.49
N VAL A 426 -21.76 21.70 8.65
CA VAL A 426 -21.85 22.68 7.55
C VAL A 426 -20.64 23.60 7.60
N ASN A 427 -20.05 23.83 6.42
CA ASN A 427 -18.98 24.81 6.24
C ASN A 427 -19.59 26.11 5.70
N ILE A 428 -19.36 27.22 6.39
CA ILE A 428 -19.96 28.53 6.08
C ILE A 428 -18.85 29.53 5.77
N THR A 429 -18.98 30.25 4.66
CA THR A 429 -18.08 31.32 4.22
C THR A 429 -18.83 32.28 3.28
N VAL A 430 -18.16 33.26 2.69
CA VAL A 430 -18.69 34.14 1.63
C VAL A 430 -17.67 34.20 0.51
N ASP A 431 -18.11 34.12 -0.74
CA ASP A 431 -17.25 34.21 -1.92
C ASP A 431 -17.62 35.40 -2.82
N PRO A 432 -16.65 36.17 -3.36
CA PRO A 432 -15.21 36.08 -3.09
C PRO A 432 -14.84 36.62 -1.71
N LYS A 433 -13.96 35.92 -0.99
CA LYS A 433 -13.47 36.31 0.37
C LYS A 433 -12.73 37.66 0.40
N TYR A 434 -12.39 38.23 -0.76
CA TYR A 434 -11.77 39.54 -0.94
C TYR A 434 -12.47 40.30 -2.06
N VAL A 435 -12.87 41.54 -1.78
CA VAL A 435 -13.53 42.44 -2.75
C VAL A 435 -12.62 43.64 -2.98
N TYR A 436 -12.00 43.70 -4.15
CA TYR A 436 -11.06 44.76 -4.51
C TYR A 436 -11.81 46.04 -4.87
N LEU A 437 -11.50 47.13 -4.15
CA LEU A 437 -12.04 48.47 -4.41
C LEU A 437 -11.10 49.30 -5.31
N GLY A 438 -9.85 48.84 -5.44
CA GLY A 438 -8.81 49.37 -6.32
C GLY A 438 -7.61 48.42 -6.34
N TYR A 439 -6.52 48.81 -6.99
CA TYR A 439 -5.27 48.03 -7.02
C TYR A 439 -4.59 47.91 -5.65
N ASP A 440 -4.84 48.88 -4.76
CA ASP A 440 -4.16 49.08 -3.48
C ASP A 440 -5.09 49.00 -2.25
N THR A 441 -6.40 48.79 -2.49
CA THR A 441 -7.45 48.86 -1.48
C THR A 441 -8.46 47.73 -1.70
N ARG A 442 -8.72 46.93 -0.68
CA ARG A 442 -9.72 45.84 -0.73
C ARG A 442 -10.51 45.72 0.56
N LEU A 443 -11.67 45.09 0.51
CA LEU A 443 -12.34 44.53 1.67
C LEU A 443 -11.93 43.05 1.80
N ALA A 444 -11.69 42.61 3.02
CA ALA A 444 -11.44 41.22 3.37
C ALA A 444 -12.52 40.73 4.35
N LEU A 445 -12.99 39.50 4.15
CA LEU A 445 -13.89 38.84 5.10
C LEU A 445 -13.12 38.59 6.41
N LYS A 446 -13.50 39.29 7.48
CA LYS A 446 -12.88 39.17 8.82
C LYS A 446 -13.53 38.05 9.66
N GLY A 447 -14.76 37.67 9.35
CA GLY A 447 -15.48 36.58 10.00
C GLY A 447 -16.98 36.83 10.07
N PHE A 448 -17.62 36.40 11.15
CA PHE A 448 -19.08 36.46 11.31
C PHE A 448 -19.48 36.88 12.74
N ASN A 449 -20.66 37.50 12.88
CA ASN A 449 -21.41 37.60 14.14
C ASN A 449 -22.85 37.10 13.93
N GLY A 450 -23.68 37.19 14.97
CA GLY A 450 -25.05 36.63 14.99
C GLY A 450 -25.15 35.50 16.01
N THR A 451 -25.80 34.38 15.67
CA THR A 451 -25.91 33.18 16.52
C THR A 451 -24.53 32.65 16.98
N LEU A 452 -23.49 32.86 16.18
CA LEU A 452 -22.09 32.60 16.52
C LEU A 452 -21.25 33.83 16.16
N THR A 453 -20.28 34.19 17.02
CA THR A 453 -19.30 35.24 16.72
C THR A 453 -17.91 34.62 16.59
N THR A 454 -17.20 34.93 15.50
CA THR A 454 -15.96 34.27 15.10
C THR A 454 -15.09 35.17 14.20
N PRO A 455 -13.77 35.29 14.45
CA PRO A 455 -12.84 36.06 13.63
C PRO A 455 -12.23 35.22 12.49
N GLN A 456 -13.01 34.31 11.90
CA GLN A 456 -12.55 33.38 10.85
C GLN A 456 -13.43 33.50 9.59
N PRO A 457 -12.85 33.69 8.39
CA PRO A 457 -13.61 33.82 7.14
C PRO A 457 -14.26 32.52 6.66
N LEU A 458 -13.89 31.38 7.24
CA LEU A 458 -14.46 30.06 7.00
C LEU A 458 -14.66 29.38 8.36
N ILE A 459 -15.86 28.89 8.62
CA ILE A 459 -16.19 28.15 9.84
C ILE A 459 -16.82 26.79 9.52
N SER A 460 -16.66 25.82 10.41
CA SER A 460 -17.24 24.47 10.27
C SER A 460 -18.02 24.10 11.53
N VAL A 461 -19.35 24.21 11.46
CA VAL A 461 -20.27 24.11 12.62
C VAL A 461 -21.11 22.84 12.50
N VAL A 462 -21.36 22.16 13.62
CA VAL A 462 -22.33 21.05 13.70
C VAL A 462 -23.69 21.62 14.11
N LEU A 463 -24.70 21.45 13.26
CA LEU A 463 -26.01 22.07 13.44
C LEU A 463 -26.86 21.38 14.52
N THR A 464 -26.79 21.92 15.74
CA THR A 464 -27.69 21.58 16.86
C THR A 464 -28.94 22.47 16.91
N GLY A 465 -28.95 23.57 16.17
CA GLY A 465 -30.07 24.50 15.98
C GLY A 465 -29.85 25.39 14.75
N PRO A 466 -30.79 26.30 14.45
CA PRO A 466 -30.68 27.28 13.37
C PRO A 466 -29.53 28.27 13.57
N LEU A 467 -29.03 28.84 12.47
CA LEU A 467 -27.97 29.85 12.48
C LEU A 467 -28.41 31.05 11.65
N HIS A 468 -28.44 32.23 12.27
CA HIS A 468 -28.53 33.52 11.59
C HIS A 468 -27.23 34.26 11.84
N LEU A 469 -26.45 34.48 10.78
CA LEU A 469 -25.15 35.14 10.84
C LEU A 469 -25.14 36.41 10.00
N LYS A 470 -24.31 37.39 10.38
CA LYS A 470 -23.88 38.46 9.48
C LYS A 470 -22.37 38.42 9.27
N ALA A 471 -21.96 38.44 8.01
CA ALA A 471 -20.57 38.55 7.59
C ALA A 471 -19.98 39.91 8.00
N LEU A 472 -18.78 39.86 8.58
CA LEU A 472 -18.02 41.03 9.01
C LEU A 472 -16.88 41.27 8.01
N TRP A 473 -16.88 42.46 7.42
CA TRP A 473 -15.88 42.90 6.46
C TRP A 473 -14.96 43.96 7.07
N ILE A 474 -13.68 43.92 6.72
CA ILE A 474 -12.71 44.97 7.09
C ILE A 474 -11.94 45.45 5.86
N ARG A 475 -11.66 46.75 5.81
CA ARG A 475 -10.81 47.31 4.76
C ARG A 475 -9.35 46.92 5.02
N GLN A 476 -8.64 46.59 3.96
CA GLN A 476 -7.21 46.38 3.93
C GLN A 476 -6.58 47.27 2.86
N PHE A 477 -5.41 47.81 3.17
CA PHE A 477 -4.59 48.59 2.25
C PHE A 477 -3.30 47.83 1.92
N LEU A 478 -2.81 48.03 0.71
CA LEU A 478 -1.54 47.50 0.25
C LEU A 478 -0.39 48.36 0.79
N VAL A 479 0.49 47.72 1.55
CA VAL A 479 1.82 48.25 1.92
C VAL A 479 2.84 47.62 0.99
N THR A 480 3.66 48.44 0.35
CA THR A 480 4.73 48.03 -0.58
C THR A 480 6.06 48.59 -0.12
N VAL A 481 7.04 47.71 0.09
CA VAL A 481 8.42 48.06 0.45
C VAL A 481 9.33 47.67 -0.71
N ASN A 482 9.83 48.68 -1.41
CA ASN A 482 10.76 48.56 -2.53
C ASN A 482 12.21 48.78 -2.08
N SER A 483 13.18 48.50 -2.96
CA SER A 483 14.51 49.13 -2.90
C SER A 483 14.86 49.84 -4.22
N VAL A 484 15.77 50.82 -4.16
CA VAL A 484 16.18 51.63 -5.34
C VAL A 484 16.82 50.77 -6.45
N GLU A 485 17.46 49.66 -6.08
CA GLU A 485 18.07 48.70 -7.02
C GLU A 485 17.14 47.49 -7.32
N GLY A 486 15.86 47.52 -6.91
CA GLY A 486 14.79 46.65 -7.40
C GLY A 486 14.62 45.26 -6.77
N GLU A 487 15.59 44.74 -6.01
CA GLU A 487 15.57 43.34 -5.53
C GLU A 487 14.94 43.10 -4.15
N LEU A 488 14.55 44.14 -3.40
CA LEU A 488 13.66 44.00 -2.24
C LEU A 488 12.27 44.50 -2.64
N PHE A 489 11.31 43.58 -2.67
CA PHE A 489 9.91 43.84 -2.98
C PHE A 489 9.00 43.07 -2.00
N GLU A 490 8.69 43.67 -0.86
CA GLU A 490 7.74 43.11 0.11
C GLU A 490 6.39 43.81 -0.03
N THR A 491 5.36 43.06 -0.43
CA THR A 491 3.96 43.54 -0.49
C THR A 491 3.09 42.82 0.52
N SER A 492 2.42 43.57 1.40
CA SER A 492 1.52 43.03 2.41
C SER A 492 0.20 43.80 2.47
N TRP A 493 -0.90 43.08 2.71
CA TRP A 493 -2.24 43.66 2.87
C TRP A 493 -2.57 43.79 4.35
N VAL A 494 -2.63 45.03 4.84
CA VAL A 494 -2.77 45.34 6.28
C VAL A 494 -4.14 45.94 6.56
N GLU A 495 -4.76 45.56 7.69
CA GLU A 495 -6.07 46.09 8.11
C GLU A 495 -6.03 47.60 8.38
N GLU A 496 -7.10 48.30 7.99
CA GLU A 496 -7.28 49.74 8.21
C GLU A 496 -7.18 50.10 9.70
N GLY A 497 -6.20 50.94 10.03
CA GLY A 497 -5.90 51.40 11.38
C GLY A 497 -4.93 50.52 12.18
N ALA A 498 -4.52 49.35 11.68
CA ALA A 498 -3.55 48.48 12.33
C ALA A 498 -2.12 49.06 12.24
N ALA A 499 -1.25 48.60 13.15
CA ALA A 499 0.18 48.88 13.12
C ALA A 499 0.93 47.73 12.41
N MET A 500 1.76 48.07 11.42
CA MET A 500 2.67 47.12 10.75
C MET A 500 4.10 47.44 11.16
N THR A 501 4.85 46.40 11.55
CA THR A 501 6.30 46.45 11.67
C THR A 501 6.90 46.05 10.33
N ILE A 502 7.58 46.98 9.66
CA ILE A 502 8.42 46.73 8.48
C ILE A 502 9.84 46.47 8.99
N SER A 503 10.51 45.43 8.48
CA SER A 503 11.89 45.11 8.86
C SER A 503 12.71 44.65 7.65
N ILE A 504 13.79 45.36 7.36
CA ILE A 504 14.66 45.12 6.21
C ILE A 504 16.03 44.55 6.64
N PRO A 505 16.71 43.76 5.80
CA PRO A 505 18.02 43.20 6.13
C PRO A 505 19.11 44.30 6.18
N PRO A 506 20.05 44.25 7.16
CA PRO A 506 21.13 45.24 7.27
C PRO A 506 22.11 45.17 6.10
N GLU A 507 22.38 43.97 5.60
CA GLU A 507 23.08 43.73 4.36
C GLU A 507 22.44 42.56 3.61
N VAL A 508 22.54 42.59 2.28
CA VAL A 508 22.19 41.50 1.37
C VAL A 508 23.48 41.08 0.68
N VAL A 509 23.86 39.81 0.82
CA VAL A 509 25.04 39.23 0.18
C VAL A 509 24.56 38.25 -0.89
N TRP A 510 25.11 38.34 -2.10
CA TRP A 510 24.77 37.48 -3.22
C TRP A 510 25.95 36.57 -3.59
N ASP A 511 25.66 35.35 -4.05
CA ASP A 511 26.66 34.36 -4.49
C ASP A 511 27.54 34.85 -5.65
N ASN A 512 27.09 35.88 -6.38
CA ASN A 512 27.85 36.54 -7.46
C ASN A 512 28.96 37.50 -6.96
N ARG A 513 29.44 37.34 -5.71
CA ARG A 513 30.50 38.15 -5.09
C ARG A 513 30.18 39.65 -5.00
N THR A 514 28.89 39.96 -4.88
CA THR A 514 28.35 41.31 -4.61
C THR A 514 27.70 41.33 -3.23
N LYS A 515 27.71 42.47 -2.55
CA LYS A 515 26.80 42.74 -1.43
C LYS A 515 26.28 44.17 -1.43
N SER A 516 25.18 44.39 -0.73
CA SER A 516 24.55 45.70 -0.55
C SER A 516 24.30 45.96 0.92
N VAL A 517 24.70 47.12 1.42
CA VAL A 517 24.58 47.53 2.84
C VAL A 517 23.56 48.66 2.96
N PHE A 518 22.66 48.60 3.94
CA PHE A 518 21.58 49.58 4.08
C PHE A 518 22.09 51.00 4.38
N ALA A 519 21.67 51.98 3.57
CA ALA A 519 22.12 53.37 3.64
C ALA A 519 21.16 54.31 4.38
N GLY A 520 19.87 53.97 4.37
CA GLY A 520 18.76 54.81 4.81
C GLY A 520 17.51 54.62 3.94
N TRP A 521 16.41 55.24 4.32
CA TRP A 521 15.18 55.25 3.51
C TRP A 521 15.20 56.40 2.49
N LEU A 522 14.43 56.26 1.39
CA LEU A 522 14.32 57.28 0.34
C LEU A 522 13.62 58.56 0.84
N ASP A 523 12.69 58.41 1.80
CA ASP A 523 12.22 59.53 2.63
C ASP A 523 13.24 59.77 3.77
N PRO A 524 13.95 60.91 3.81
CA PRO A 524 14.94 61.19 4.85
C PRO A 524 14.36 61.26 6.26
N GLN A 525 13.05 61.51 6.43
CA GLN A 525 12.41 61.61 7.75
C GLN A 525 12.37 60.25 8.48
N LEU A 526 12.46 59.14 7.75
CA LEU A 526 12.51 57.78 8.29
C LEU A 526 13.93 57.36 8.75
N GLY A 527 14.94 58.16 8.45
CA GLY A 527 16.32 57.96 8.93
C GLY A 527 16.98 56.66 8.49
N ARG A 528 17.69 56.01 9.42
CA ARG A 528 18.54 54.82 9.20
C ARG A 528 18.13 53.59 10.04
N THR A 529 16.90 53.55 10.54
CA THR A 529 16.40 52.39 11.29
C THR A 529 15.99 51.25 10.34
N LEU A 530 16.55 50.07 10.57
CA LEU A 530 16.25 48.82 9.84
C LEU A 530 14.82 48.30 10.09
N THR A 531 14.19 48.76 11.17
CA THR A 531 12.84 48.40 11.55
C THR A 531 12.03 49.67 11.78
N LEU A 532 10.82 49.72 11.21
CA LEU A 532 9.89 50.84 11.32
C LEU A 532 8.51 50.31 11.74
N VAL A 533 7.80 51.05 12.57
CA VAL A 533 6.40 50.74 12.93
C VAL A 533 5.51 51.84 12.35
N ILE A 534 4.69 51.50 11.36
CA ILE A 534 3.76 52.42 10.70
C ILE A 534 2.32 52.07 11.06
N LYS A 535 1.43 53.07 11.12
CA LYS A 535 -0.01 52.85 11.23
C LYS A 535 -0.66 52.97 9.86
N VAL A 536 -1.27 51.90 9.37
CA VAL A 536 -1.77 51.82 7.99
C VAL A 536 -3.20 52.35 7.93
N THR A 537 -3.36 53.61 7.55
CA THR A 537 -4.67 54.29 7.38
C THR A 537 -5.02 54.59 5.92
N GLN A 538 -4.12 54.24 5.00
CA GLN A 538 -4.22 54.39 3.54
C GLN A 538 -3.15 53.48 2.90
N PRO A 539 -3.09 53.31 1.56
CA PRO A 539 -1.98 52.65 0.89
C PRO A 539 -0.63 53.30 1.21
N VAL A 540 0.42 52.48 1.33
CA VAL A 540 1.78 52.97 1.69
C VAL A 540 2.80 52.37 0.73
N VAL A 541 3.62 53.22 0.13
CA VAL A 541 4.81 52.82 -0.63
C VAL A 541 6.04 53.41 0.04
N MET A 542 7.01 52.56 0.37
CA MET A 542 8.28 52.92 0.99
C MET A 542 9.42 52.34 0.17
N THR A 543 10.58 53.00 0.17
CA THR A 543 11.73 52.56 -0.62
C THR A 543 13.01 52.63 0.22
N ALA A 544 13.69 51.50 0.37
CA ALA A 544 14.98 51.38 1.03
C ALA A 544 16.14 51.69 0.07
N VAL A 545 17.14 52.43 0.54
CA VAL A 545 18.37 52.73 -0.20
C VAL A 545 19.51 51.87 0.33
N TYR A 546 20.29 51.29 -0.57
CA TYR A 546 21.44 50.44 -0.25
C TYR A 546 22.68 50.92 -1.00
N GLU A 547 23.85 50.81 -0.37
CA GLU A 547 25.15 51.05 -1.02
C GLU A 547 25.75 49.71 -1.47
N LYS A 548 26.22 49.64 -2.73
CA LYS A 548 26.73 48.41 -3.34
C LYS A 548 28.24 48.22 -3.11
N TYR A 549 28.66 46.99 -2.86
CA TYR A 549 30.03 46.55 -2.62
C TYR A 549 30.35 45.31 -3.47
N TYR A 550 31.61 45.14 -3.84
CA TYR A 550 32.13 43.97 -4.55
C TYR A 550 33.28 43.31 -3.77
N LEU A 551 33.39 41.99 -3.87
CA LEU A 551 34.50 41.24 -3.26
C LEU A 551 35.71 41.26 -4.18
N VAL A 552 36.75 41.97 -3.75
CA VAL A 552 38.08 41.92 -4.36
C VAL A 552 38.89 40.85 -3.64
N GLU A 553 39.39 39.88 -4.38
CA GLU A 553 40.30 38.84 -3.88
C GLU A 553 41.70 39.04 -4.48
N VAL A 554 42.75 38.62 -3.77
CA VAL A 554 44.13 38.65 -4.25
C VAL A 554 44.67 37.23 -4.24
N GLU A 555 45.07 36.73 -5.40
CA GLU A 555 45.68 35.42 -5.59
C GLU A 555 47.17 35.57 -5.91
N SER A 556 48.00 34.78 -5.22
CA SER A 556 49.45 34.81 -5.37
C SER A 556 50.03 33.45 -5.01
N SER A 557 50.97 32.96 -5.82
CA SER A 557 51.74 31.74 -5.50
C SER A 557 52.66 31.93 -4.30
N ILE A 558 52.96 33.18 -3.94
CA ILE A 558 53.78 33.58 -2.79
C ILE A 558 52.88 34.24 -1.74
N LYS A 559 52.99 33.81 -0.48
CA LYS A 559 52.21 34.40 0.62
C LYS A 559 52.64 35.85 0.87
N ILE A 560 51.74 36.79 0.60
CA ILE A 560 51.90 38.23 0.90
C ILE A 560 50.86 38.69 1.93
N ASP A 561 51.04 39.90 2.47
CA ASP A 561 50.12 40.52 3.43
C ASP A 561 48.99 41.30 2.71
N ALA A 562 48.18 40.56 1.96
CA ALA A 562 46.97 41.06 1.31
C ALA A 562 45.82 40.07 1.54
N THR A 563 44.66 40.58 1.94
CA THR A 563 43.45 39.79 2.23
C THR A 563 42.36 40.05 1.21
N SER A 564 41.39 39.14 1.08
CA SER A 564 40.17 39.43 0.35
C SER A 564 39.29 40.41 1.14
N SER A 565 38.64 41.36 0.45
CA SER A 565 37.87 42.42 1.11
C SER A 565 36.69 42.91 0.27
N TRP A 566 35.65 43.35 0.99
CA TRP A 566 34.45 43.97 0.41
C TRP A 566 34.66 45.47 0.23
N VAL A 567 34.80 45.92 -1.02
CA VAL A 567 35.07 47.32 -1.37
C VAL A 567 33.85 47.94 -2.04
N LYS A 568 33.52 49.18 -1.66
CA LYS A 568 32.35 49.89 -2.17
C LYS A 568 32.51 50.16 -3.67
N ARG A 569 31.40 50.09 -4.41
CA ARG A 569 31.36 50.33 -5.87
C ARG A 569 31.95 51.71 -6.20
N GLY A 570 33.05 51.71 -6.95
CA GLY A 570 33.78 52.92 -7.37
C GLY A 570 34.92 53.36 -6.43
N ASP A 571 35.04 52.78 -5.24
CA ASP A 571 36.23 52.95 -4.39
C ASP A 571 37.37 52.05 -4.89
N ALA A 572 38.60 52.31 -4.44
CA ALA A 572 39.78 51.53 -4.80
C ALA A 572 40.26 50.64 -3.63
N TYR A 573 40.57 49.39 -3.93
CA TYR A 573 41.33 48.52 -3.04
C TYR A 573 42.83 48.78 -3.22
N GLU A 574 43.55 49.05 -2.12
CA GLU A 574 44.98 49.36 -2.15
C GLU A 574 45.75 48.40 -1.23
N PHE A 575 46.75 47.73 -1.78
CA PHE A 575 47.62 46.80 -1.04
C PHE A 575 49.07 46.87 -1.54
N THR A 576 50.00 46.35 -0.73
CA THR A 576 51.45 46.42 -1.00
C THR A 576 51.98 45.03 -1.35
N VAL A 577 52.82 44.94 -2.38
CA VAL A 577 53.46 43.70 -2.86
C VAL A 577 54.98 43.92 -2.83
N PRO A 578 55.76 43.03 -2.20
CA PRO A 578 57.22 43.15 -2.22
C PRO A 578 57.77 42.87 -3.62
N GLU A 579 58.71 43.69 -4.09
CA GLU A 579 59.32 43.56 -5.42
C GLU A 579 60.15 42.27 -5.57
N LEU A 580 60.63 41.71 -4.45
CA LEU A 580 61.43 40.50 -4.35
C LEU A 580 61.15 39.78 -3.03
N VAL A 581 61.15 38.45 -3.04
CA VAL A 581 61.09 37.59 -1.84
C VAL A 581 62.17 36.51 -1.95
N GLU A 582 63.06 36.42 -0.96
CA GLU A 582 64.04 35.34 -0.83
C GLU A 582 63.32 34.05 -0.38
N LEU A 583 63.60 32.91 -1.04
CA LEU A 583 62.98 31.61 -0.71
C LEU A 583 63.88 30.72 0.16
N GLY A 584 65.19 30.99 0.19
CA GLY A 584 66.21 30.15 0.84
C GLY A 584 67.05 29.36 -0.17
N ASP A 585 68.09 28.66 0.30
CA ASP A 585 68.95 27.75 -0.49
C ASP A 585 69.51 28.30 -1.82
N GLY A 586 69.66 29.63 -1.92
CA GLY A 586 70.11 30.30 -3.14
C GLY A 586 69.02 30.41 -4.22
N LEU A 587 67.75 30.42 -3.82
CA LEU A 587 66.57 30.70 -4.64
C LEU A 587 65.84 31.94 -4.14
N ARG A 588 65.32 32.73 -5.09
CA ARG A 588 64.49 33.92 -4.83
C ARG A 588 63.42 34.06 -5.90
N VAL A 589 62.38 34.83 -5.61
CA VAL A 589 61.35 35.22 -6.59
C VAL A 589 61.27 36.73 -6.72
N VAL A 590 61.14 37.20 -7.96
CA VAL A 590 60.99 38.60 -8.35
C VAL A 590 59.57 38.82 -8.84
N PHE A 591 58.92 39.89 -8.39
CA PHE A 591 57.59 40.27 -8.83
C PHE A 591 57.61 40.79 -10.28
N LEU A 592 56.66 40.36 -11.11
CA LEU A 592 56.57 40.74 -12.52
C LEU A 592 55.42 41.73 -12.82
N GLY A 593 54.40 41.80 -11.97
CA GLY A 593 53.17 42.56 -12.24
C GLY A 593 51.91 41.80 -11.83
N SER A 594 50.75 42.40 -12.05
CA SER A 594 49.45 41.84 -11.71
C SER A 594 48.50 41.79 -12.90
N SER A 595 47.40 41.05 -12.78
CA SER A 595 46.31 41.03 -13.78
C SER A 595 45.65 42.39 -14.01
N GLU A 596 45.75 43.32 -13.06
CA GLU A 596 45.22 44.69 -13.18
C GLU A 596 46.30 45.72 -13.59
N GLY A 597 47.55 45.30 -13.81
CA GLY A 597 48.65 46.15 -14.29
C GLY A 597 49.97 46.05 -13.51
N GLU A 598 50.93 46.91 -13.87
CA GLU A 598 52.24 47.06 -13.22
C GLU A 598 52.14 47.78 -11.87
N ALA A 599 52.88 47.33 -10.86
CA ALA A 599 52.91 47.97 -9.53
C ALA A 599 53.96 49.10 -9.48
N GLY A 600 53.52 50.35 -9.51
CA GLY A 600 54.39 51.50 -9.32
C GLY A 600 54.94 51.57 -7.89
N GLY A 601 56.17 51.11 -7.67
CA GLY A 601 56.85 51.15 -6.36
C GLY A 601 56.21 50.24 -5.31
N GLY A 602 55.91 48.99 -5.70
CA GLY A 602 55.39 47.96 -4.79
C GLY A 602 53.95 48.16 -4.29
N LYS A 603 53.18 49.12 -4.82
CA LYS A 603 51.76 49.29 -4.48
C LYS A 603 50.85 49.00 -5.67
N LEU A 604 49.77 48.27 -5.41
CA LEU A 604 48.68 48.03 -6.35
C LEU A 604 47.41 48.73 -5.90
N ARG A 605 46.70 49.31 -6.86
CA ARG A 605 45.46 50.09 -6.67
C ARG A 605 44.41 49.60 -7.67
N VAL A 606 43.40 48.91 -7.16
CA VAL A 606 42.43 48.14 -7.96
C VAL A 606 41.04 48.74 -7.79
N LEU A 607 40.42 49.18 -8.88
CA LEU A 607 39.08 49.78 -8.83
C LEU A 607 38.00 48.71 -8.62
N ALA A 608 37.09 48.94 -7.67
CA ALA A 608 35.91 48.10 -7.45
C ALA A 608 34.76 48.51 -8.38
N ASP A 609 34.93 48.26 -9.68
CA ASP A 609 33.92 48.43 -10.73
C ASP A 609 33.02 47.19 -10.90
N GLY A 610 33.56 46.00 -10.62
CA GLY A 610 32.84 44.72 -10.48
C GLY A 610 33.59 43.76 -9.53
N PRO A 611 33.01 42.58 -9.23
CA PRO A 611 33.69 41.52 -8.48
C PRO A 611 34.86 40.95 -9.30
N LYS A 612 36.04 40.86 -8.69
CA LYS A 612 37.28 40.49 -9.38
C LYS A 612 38.30 39.80 -8.48
N THR A 613 39.16 38.99 -9.08
CA THR A 613 40.32 38.36 -8.45
C THR A 613 41.59 38.89 -9.11
N VAL A 614 42.50 39.41 -8.30
CA VAL A 614 43.75 40.06 -8.73
C VAL A 614 44.87 39.03 -8.62
N ILE A 615 45.40 38.59 -9.76
CA ILE A 615 46.45 37.56 -9.81
C ILE A 615 47.81 38.25 -9.82
N LEU A 616 48.74 37.78 -8.99
CA LEU A 616 50.12 38.27 -8.90
C LEU A 616 51.11 37.32 -9.58
N TYR A 617 51.94 37.87 -10.48
CA TYR A 617 52.91 37.10 -11.26
C TYR A 617 54.33 37.23 -10.71
N TRP A 618 55.04 36.10 -10.64
CA TRP A 618 56.37 35.98 -10.04
C TRP A 618 57.31 35.18 -10.95
N ARG A 619 58.61 35.49 -10.94
CA ARG A 619 59.68 34.72 -11.61
C ARG A 619 60.70 34.23 -10.59
N GLU A 620 61.03 32.94 -10.65
CA GLU A 620 62.06 32.33 -9.80
C GLU A 620 63.46 32.45 -10.43
N GLU A 621 64.46 32.76 -9.60
CA GLU A 621 65.87 32.93 -9.97
C GLU A 621 66.77 32.21 -8.96
N ALA A 622 67.83 31.57 -9.45
CA ALA A 622 68.81 30.85 -8.64
C ALA A 622 70.21 31.49 -8.71
N SER A 623 71.01 31.30 -7.65
CA SER A 623 72.36 31.86 -7.54
C SER A 623 73.44 30.97 -8.18
N ILE A 624 74.36 31.58 -8.91
CA ILE A 624 75.47 30.93 -9.61
C ILE A 624 76.77 31.49 -9.06
N VAL A 625 77.65 30.64 -8.55
CA VAL A 625 78.92 31.00 -7.91
C VAL A 625 80.09 30.45 -8.74
N LEU A 626 80.86 31.33 -9.37
CA LEU A 626 82.02 30.96 -10.19
C LEU A 626 83.33 31.32 -9.47
N LYS A 627 84.30 30.40 -9.46
CA LYS A 627 85.62 30.56 -8.82
C LYS A 627 86.74 30.36 -9.86
N LEU A 628 87.56 31.39 -10.05
CA LEU A 628 88.71 31.39 -10.97
C LEU A 628 90.01 31.68 -10.20
N PRO A 629 91.14 31.06 -10.55
CA PRO A 629 92.34 31.06 -9.69
C PRO A 629 93.13 32.39 -9.64
N ILE A 630 92.82 33.37 -10.51
CA ILE A 630 93.64 34.59 -10.68
C ILE A 630 92.86 35.88 -10.38
N GLU A 631 91.54 35.92 -10.59
CA GLU A 631 90.72 37.12 -10.30
C GLU A 631 90.36 37.28 -8.80
N GLY A 632 90.75 36.33 -7.94
CA GLY A 632 90.80 36.54 -6.49
C GLY A 632 89.46 36.69 -5.75
N GLY A 633 88.32 36.41 -6.39
CA GLY A 633 87.00 36.55 -5.79
C GLY A 633 85.96 35.58 -6.36
N GLU A 634 84.95 35.26 -5.55
CA GLU A 634 83.80 34.44 -5.99
C GLU A 634 82.78 35.32 -6.70
N ARG A 635 82.51 35.04 -7.97
CA ARG A 635 81.51 35.79 -8.75
C ARG A 635 80.14 35.15 -8.57
N VAL A 636 79.29 35.81 -7.78
CA VAL A 636 77.86 35.45 -7.65
C VAL A 636 77.04 36.13 -8.74
N SER A 637 76.09 35.43 -9.36
CA SER A 637 75.13 35.98 -10.32
C SER A 637 73.79 35.27 -10.20
N TRP A 638 72.68 36.01 -10.30
CA TRP A 638 71.32 35.46 -10.21
C TRP A 638 70.75 35.25 -11.60
N VAL A 639 70.18 34.07 -11.86
CA VAL A 639 69.75 33.63 -13.19
C VAL A 639 68.38 32.94 -13.09
N PRO A 640 67.41 33.27 -13.96
CA PRO A 640 66.11 32.58 -14.03
C PRO A 640 66.21 31.05 -14.07
N VAL A 641 65.35 30.39 -13.30
CA VAL A 641 65.26 28.92 -13.28
C VAL A 641 64.82 28.40 -14.65
N ASN A 642 65.43 27.30 -15.08
CA ASN A 642 65.41 26.68 -16.41
C ASN A 642 66.17 27.44 -17.53
N GLN A 643 66.87 28.54 -17.25
CA GLN A 643 67.76 29.16 -18.24
C GLN A 643 69.02 28.31 -18.47
N VAL A 644 69.51 28.28 -19.71
CA VAL A 644 70.79 27.66 -20.09
C VAL A 644 71.92 28.69 -20.01
N LEU A 645 73.02 28.31 -19.37
CA LEU A 645 74.27 29.05 -19.26
C LEU A 645 75.37 28.40 -20.10
N TYR A 646 76.24 29.24 -20.65
CA TYR A 646 77.46 28.88 -21.35
C TYR A 646 78.63 29.48 -20.57
N LEU A 647 79.64 28.69 -20.25
CA LEU A 647 80.82 29.10 -19.49
C LEU A 647 82.08 28.65 -20.22
N GLU A 648 83.10 29.51 -20.23
CA GLU A 648 84.38 29.33 -20.91
C GLU A 648 85.51 29.82 -20.00
N THR A 649 86.70 29.22 -20.10
CA THR A 649 87.91 29.66 -19.40
C THR A 649 89.15 29.48 -20.29
N PRO A 650 90.20 30.32 -20.20
CA PRO A 650 91.37 30.23 -21.09
C PRO A 650 92.17 28.92 -20.93
N SER A 651 92.74 28.41 -22.03
CA SER A 651 93.56 27.18 -22.01
C SER A 651 94.86 27.34 -21.23
N ILE A 652 95.52 28.48 -21.42
CA ILE A 652 96.77 28.86 -20.74
C ILE A 652 96.59 30.28 -20.21
N ILE A 653 97.08 30.54 -19.01
CA ILE A 653 97.17 31.89 -18.43
C ILE A 653 98.61 32.14 -17.99
N THR A 654 99.27 33.08 -18.64
CA THR A 654 100.67 33.44 -18.39
C THR A 654 100.82 34.12 -17.03
N LEU A 655 101.82 33.70 -16.24
CA LEU A 655 102.15 34.32 -14.94
C LEU A 655 103.41 35.21 -15.02
N GLY A 656 104.30 34.93 -15.96
CA GLY A 656 105.51 35.70 -16.24
C GLY A 656 106.18 35.25 -17.55
N GLU A 657 107.41 35.70 -17.83
CA GLU A 657 108.13 35.32 -19.06
C GLU A 657 108.53 33.84 -19.11
N ASP A 658 108.67 33.21 -17.94
CA ASP A 658 109.13 31.83 -17.73
C ASP A 658 108.20 30.97 -16.84
N GLU A 659 107.03 31.50 -16.44
CA GLU A 659 105.96 30.78 -15.72
C GLU A 659 104.58 30.93 -16.39
N ALA A 660 103.82 29.84 -16.48
CA ALA A 660 102.42 29.86 -16.91
C ALA A 660 101.55 28.82 -16.16
N LEU A 661 100.24 28.99 -16.22
CA LEU A 661 99.24 28.01 -15.79
C LEU A 661 98.51 27.42 -17.00
N GLU A 662 98.33 26.10 -17.02
CA GLU A 662 97.58 25.34 -18.02
C GLU A 662 96.30 24.76 -17.40
N PHE A 663 95.17 24.89 -18.09
CA PHE A 663 93.87 24.40 -17.63
C PHE A 663 93.84 22.86 -17.57
N VAL A 664 93.24 22.33 -16.50
CA VAL A 664 93.09 20.89 -16.28
C VAL A 664 91.63 20.46 -16.42
N ARG A 665 90.71 21.09 -15.67
CA ARG A 665 89.27 20.76 -15.66
C ARG A 665 88.44 21.79 -14.88
N TRP A 666 87.13 21.77 -15.11
CA TRP A 666 86.12 22.30 -14.18
C TRP A 666 85.83 21.28 -13.07
N THR A 667 85.51 21.78 -11.86
CA THR A 667 85.01 21.02 -10.72
C THR A 667 83.94 21.78 -9.93
N GLY A 668 83.36 21.12 -8.91
CA GLY A 668 82.27 21.64 -8.10
C GLY A 668 80.97 20.91 -8.43
N THR A 669 79.96 21.63 -8.95
CA THR A 669 78.64 21.07 -9.26
C THR A 669 78.63 20.17 -10.50
N VAL A 670 79.61 20.35 -11.40
CA VAL A 670 79.88 19.50 -12.57
C VAL A 670 81.40 19.38 -12.72
N GLU A 671 81.89 18.19 -13.08
CA GLU A 671 83.28 17.98 -13.49
C GLU A 671 83.37 17.88 -15.03
N SER A 672 84.36 18.53 -15.64
CA SER A 672 84.57 18.47 -17.10
C SER A 672 86.00 18.89 -17.49
N PRO A 673 86.73 18.09 -18.31
CA PRO A 673 88.02 18.50 -18.87
C PRO A 673 87.89 19.47 -20.07
N SER A 674 86.67 19.81 -20.50
CA SER A 674 86.46 20.80 -21.57
C SER A 674 86.48 22.22 -21.00
N MET A 675 87.29 23.10 -21.60
CA MET A 675 87.34 24.53 -21.26
C MET A 675 85.98 25.22 -21.36
N MET A 676 85.14 24.79 -22.32
CA MET A 676 83.75 25.24 -22.46
C MET A 676 82.78 24.21 -21.88
N ILE A 677 81.79 24.68 -21.11
CA ILE A 677 80.68 23.87 -20.59
C ILE A 677 79.33 24.58 -20.77
N THR A 678 78.25 23.79 -20.79
CA THR A 678 76.87 24.28 -20.93
C THR A 678 75.99 23.62 -19.88
N LEU A 679 75.21 24.42 -19.15
CA LEU A 679 74.50 24.00 -17.94
C LEU A 679 73.09 24.59 -17.90
N THR A 680 72.09 23.84 -17.44
CA THR A 680 70.74 24.39 -17.17
C THR A 680 70.61 24.72 -15.69
N VAL A 681 70.17 25.94 -15.38
CA VAL A 681 70.00 26.44 -14.02
C VAL A 681 68.69 25.89 -13.43
N ASN A 682 68.77 24.81 -12.64
CA ASN A 682 67.60 24.24 -11.94
C ASN A 682 67.70 24.34 -10.40
N ARG A 683 68.77 24.93 -9.88
CA ARG A 683 69.09 25.18 -8.47
C ARG A 683 70.32 26.09 -8.39
N SER A 684 70.77 26.45 -7.18
CA SER A 684 72.06 27.11 -7.00
C SER A 684 73.23 26.24 -7.49
N LEU A 685 74.17 26.82 -8.25
CA LEU A 685 75.32 26.12 -8.83
C LEU A 685 76.64 26.76 -8.36
N THR A 686 77.61 25.95 -7.92
CA THR A 686 78.98 26.38 -7.60
C THR A 686 80.00 25.68 -8.50
N LEU A 687 80.91 26.42 -9.13
CA LEU A 687 81.87 25.91 -10.14
C LEU A 687 83.26 26.53 -9.96
N THR A 688 84.30 25.71 -10.15
CA THR A 688 85.72 26.08 -10.01
C THR A 688 86.51 25.62 -11.22
N ALA A 689 87.47 26.42 -11.70
CA ALA A 689 88.41 26.01 -12.75
C ALA A 689 89.79 25.64 -12.16
N GLU A 690 90.26 24.42 -12.41
CA GLU A 690 91.54 23.88 -11.94
C GLU A 690 92.64 24.02 -13.01
N TYR A 691 93.85 24.41 -12.58
CA TYR A 691 95.01 24.68 -13.45
C TYR A 691 96.31 24.09 -12.85
N ARG A 692 97.29 23.70 -13.68
CA ARG A 692 98.64 23.23 -13.30
C ARG A 692 99.74 24.17 -13.78
N LYS A 693 100.92 24.20 -13.13
CA LYS A 693 102.06 25.05 -13.53
C LYS A 693 102.90 24.45 -14.66
N LEU A 694 103.30 25.32 -15.59
CA LEU A 694 104.34 25.10 -16.61
C LEU A 694 105.53 26.04 -16.38
N TYR A 695 106.74 25.56 -16.64
CA TYR A 695 108.00 26.30 -16.61
C TYR A 695 108.74 26.18 -17.94
N LYS A 696 109.62 27.14 -18.23
CA LYS A 696 110.41 27.22 -19.46
C LYS A 696 111.87 26.80 -19.22
N ILE A 697 112.36 25.84 -19.99
CA ILE A 697 113.49 24.98 -19.60
C ILE A 697 114.40 24.68 -20.80
N VAL A 698 115.71 24.61 -20.59
CA VAL A 698 116.70 24.16 -21.58
C VAL A 698 117.49 22.95 -21.07
N PHE A 699 117.89 22.05 -21.97
CA PHE A 699 118.64 20.83 -21.63
C PHE A 699 120.02 20.79 -22.27
N THR A 700 121.00 20.25 -21.54
CA THR A 700 122.41 20.14 -21.93
C THR A 700 122.93 18.70 -21.77
N THR A 701 124.01 18.34 -22.46
CA THR A 701 124.54 16.97 -22.50
C THR A 701 125.95 16.84 -21.89
N GLY A 702 126.37 15.61 -21.59
CA GLY A 702 127.73 15.29 -21.15
C GLY A 702 128.05 13.79 -21.26
N PRO A 703 129.30 13.34 -21.08
CA PRO A 703 130.43 14.10 -20.51
C PRO A 703 130.96 15.22 -21.42
N LYS A 704 131.10 14.97 -22.73
CA LYS A 704 131.29 16.02 -23.76
C LYS A 704 129.90 16.52 -24.23
N PRO A 705 129.72 17.80 -24.60
CA PRO A 705 128.49 18.25 -25.22
C PRO A 705 128.34 17.61 -26.60
N LEU A 706 127.19 16.98 -26.83
CA LEU A 706 126.77 16.39 -28.10
C LEU A 706 125.32 16.79 -28.37
N ASP A 707 125.02 17.16 -29.61
CA ASP A 707 123.65 17.47 -30.02
C ASP A 707 122.85 16.17 -30.13
N VAL A 708 121.82 16.03 -29.29
CA VAL A 708 120.93 14.86 -29.25
C VAL A 708 119.47 15.31 -29.28
N ILE A 709 118.58 14.46 -29.77
CA ILE A 709 117.14 14.68 -29.61
C ILE A 709 116.69 14.01 -28.32
N LEU A 710 116.17 14.79 -27.39
CA LEU A 710 115.56 14.30 -26.15
C LEU A 710 114.08 14.04 -26.36
N THR A 711 113.60 12.91 -25.84
CA THR A 711 112.16 12.60 -25.75
C THR A 711 111.78 12.40 -24.29
N LEU A 712 110.94 13.28 -23.73
CA LEU A 712 110.46 13.24 -22.35
C LEU A 712 108.96 12.88 -22.29
N LYS A 713 108.50 12.41 -21.12
CA LYS A 713 107.07 12.17 -20.83
C LYS A 713 106.68 12.63 -19.42
N ASP A 714 105.52 13.28 -19.28
CA ASP A 714 104.93 13.70 -17.98
C ASP A 714 103.97 12.67 -17.35
N GLU A 715 103.56 12.95 -16.12
CA GLU A 715 102.66 12.13 -15.29
C GLU A 715 101.21 12.07 -15.80
N LEU A 716 100.74 13.06 -16.59
CA LEU A 716 99.42 13.04 -17.22
C LEU A 716 99.44 12.34 -18.60
N GLY A 717 100.61 11.98 -19.10
CA GLY A 717 100.80 11.24 -20.34
C GLY A 717 101.33 12.06 -21.52
N GLY A 718 101.53 13.37 -21.36
CA GLY A 718 102.08 14.25 -22.40
C GLY A 718 103.51 13.87 -22.77
N ILE A 719 103.82 13.87 -24.07
CA ILE A 719 105.14 13.50 -24.62
C ILE A 719 105.74 14.73 -25.31
N TYR A 720 106.98 15.04 -24.97
CA TYR A 720 107.69 16.24 -25.40
C TYR A 720 109.00 15.83 -26.09
N ARG A 721 109.22 16.24 -27.35
CA ARG A 721 110.39 15.84 -28.14
C ARG A 721 111.06 17.05 -28.77
N PHE A 722 112.33 17.27 -28.43
CA PHE A 722 113.05 18.53 -28.73
C PHE A 722 114.58 18.33 -28.77
N PRO A 723 115.34 19.21 -29.43
CA PRO A 723 116.80 19.17 -29.42
C PRO A 723 117.39 19.58 -28.06
N SER A 724 118.49 18.95 -27.64
CA SER A 724 119.33 19.50 -26.57
C SER A 724 119.86 20.88 -26.98
N GLY A 725 119.79 21.86 -26.08
CA GLY A 725 120.19 23.24 -26.31
C GLY A 725 119.04 24.22 -26.56
N GLU A 726 117.83 23.75 -26.88
CA GLU A 726 116.66 24.61 -27.09
C GLU A 726 115.78 24.78 -25.84
N TYR A 727 115.03 25.89 -25.78
CA TYR A 727 114.05 26.16 -24.73
C TYR A 727 112.69 25.51 -25.04
N ILE A 728 112.12 24.80 -24.08
CA ILE A 728 110.80 24.18 -24.14
C ILE A 728 109.98 24.49 -22.87
N TRP A 729 108.66 24.60 -23.01
CA TRP A 729 107.74 24.65 -21.88
C TRP A 729 107.37 23.24 -21.42
N LEU A 730 107.57 22.95 -20.14
CA LEU A 730 107.33 21.65 -19.52
C LEU A 730 106.60 21.83 -18.18
N PRO A 731 105.77 20.87 -17.75
CA PRO A 731 105.09 20.94 -16.47
C PRO A 731 106.08 20.74 -15.30
N ALA A 732 105.74 21.33 -14.15
CA ALA A 732 106.39 21.02 -12.89
C ALA A 732 106.11 19.56 -12.47
N GLY A 733 107.13 18.83 -12.00
CA GLY A 733 106.98 17.41 -11.61
C GLY A 733 108.09 16.51 -12.17
N SER A 734 107.88 15.19 -12.10
CA SER A 734 108.85 14.22 -12.62
C SER A 734 108.61 13.92 -14.10
N LEU A 735 109.66 13.98 -14.92
CA LEU A 735 109.61 13.66 -16.34
C LEU A 735 110.47 12.43 -16.64
N SER A 736 109.90 11.43 -17.32
CA SER A 736 110.64 10.24 -17.77
C SER A 736 111.42 10.53 -19.04
N ILE A 737 112.73 10.24 -19.06
CA ILE A 737 113.59 10.33 -20.25
C ILE A 737 113.45 9.04 -21.06
N LEU A 738 112.78 9.12 -22.21
CA LEU A 738 112.52 7.97 -23.07
C LEU A 738 113.71 7.66 -24.00
N SER A 739 114.30 8.68 -24.62
CA SER A 739 115.51 8.57 -25.45
C SER A 739 116.38 9.83 -25.39
N ALA A 740 117.67 9.65 -25.62
CA ALA A 740 118.62 10.70 -26.02
C ALA A 740 119.32 10.25 -27.31
N ASP A 741 118.72 10.58 -28.46
CA ASP A 741 119.10 10.04 -29.76
C ASP A 741 120.29 10.79 -30.38
N TRP A 742 121.42 10.08 -30.55
CA TRP A 742 122.66 10.54 -31.20
C TRP A 742 123.03 9.60 -32.37
N LEU A 743 123.35 10.15 -33.55
CA LEU A 743 123.71 9.36 -34.76
C LEU A 743 122.78 8.17 -35.07
N GLY A 744 121.48 8.32 -34.79
CA GLY A 744 120.44 7.31 -34.99
C GLY A 744 120.34 6.22 -33.91
N ARG A 745 120.99 6.40 -32.74
CA ARG A 745 120.93 5.49 -31.59
C ARG A 745 120.67 6.25 -30.29
N ASP A 746 119.88 5.66 -29.42
CA ASP A 746 119.73 6.14 -28.05
C ASP A 746 121.02 5.86 -27.26
N VAL A 747 121.65 6.91 -26.73
CA VAL A 747 122.88 6.83 -25.93
C VAL A 747 122.69 7.36 -24.50
N LYS A 748 121.44 7.46 -24.00
CA LYS A 748 121.15 7.99 -22.67
C LYS A 748 121.81 7.18 -21.54
N ASN A 749 122.31 7.88 -20.53
CA ASN A 749 122.77 7.31 -19.26
C ASN A 749 121.70 7.42 -18.14
N GLU A 750 120.70 8.28 -18.32
CA GLU A 750 119.70 8.64 -17.31
C GLU A 750 118.27 8.38 -17.80
N THR A 751 117.35 8.07 -16.88
CA THR A 751 115.97 7.64 -17.19
C THR A 751 114.89 8.61 -16.74
N GLN A 752 115.22 9.65 -15.96
CA GLN A 752 114.26 10.63 -15.45
C GLN A 752 114.95 11.96 -15.10
N VAL A 753 114.19 13.06 -15.14
CA VAL A 753 114.59 14.40 -14.69
C VAL A 753 113.44 15.04 -13.90
N TYR A 754 113.74 15.71 -12.80
CA TYR A 754 112.71 16.38 -11.99
C TYR A 754 112.71 17.89 -12.23
N ILE A 755 111.57 18.41 -12.68
CA ILE A 755 111.36 19.83 -12.96
C ILE A 755 110.79 20.52 -11.71
N SER A 756 111.62 21.38 -11.12
CA SER A 756 111.30 22.19 -9.94
C SER A 756 111.06 23.67 -10.27
N GLY A 757 111.57 24.16 -11.39
CA GLY A 757 111.48 25.56 -11.82
C GLY A 757 112.05 25.78 -13.23
N PRO A 758 112.02 27.02 -13.75
CA PRO A 758 112.66 27.37 -15.00
C PRO A 758 114.20 27.34 -14.86
N GLY A 759 114.92 26.98 -15.92
CA GLY A 759 116.38 26.93 -15.90
C GLY A 759 117.01 25.93 -16.87
N ALA A 760 118.28 25.58 -16.61
CA ALA A 760 119.06 24.65 -17.42
C ALA A 760 119.29 23.33 -16.68
N TYR A 761 118.94 22.22 -17.32
CA TYR A 761 119.12 20.85 -16.83
C TYR A 761 120.19 20.12 -17.65
N LYS A 762 120.75 19.02 -17.12
CA LYS A 762 121.78 18.22 -17.80
C LYS A 762 121.40 16.74 -17.84
N VAL A 763 121.77 16.06 -18.92
CA VAL A 763 121.59 14.62 -19.15
C VAL A 763 122.93 13.97 -19.54
N GLY A 764 123.30 12.88 -18.88
CA GLY A 764 124.48 12.06 -19.24
C GLY A 764 124.25 11.14 -20.44
N LEU A 765 125.32 10.89 -21.21
CA LEU A 765 125.38 10.05 -22.41
C LEU A 765 126.49 8.98 -22.29
N LEU A 766 126.36 7.88 -23.03
CA LEU A 766 127.26 6.72 -23.05
C LEU A 766 128.13 6.67 -24.33
N VAL A 767 129.20 7.45 -24.37
CA VAL A 767 130.18 7.52 -25.48
C VAL A 767 131.59 7.75 -24.92
N ASP A 768 132.55 6.91 -25.30
CA ASP A 768 133.91 6.82 -24.72
C ASP A 768 135.04 7.01 -25.77
N GLU A 769 136.30 6.99 -25.33
CA GLU A 769 137.52 7.03 -26.15
C GLU A 769 138.17 5.63 -26.25
N VAL A 770 138.70 5.26 -27.42
CA VAL A 770 139.19 3.90 -27.73
C VAL A 770 140.57 3.89 -28.39
N ASP A 771 141.45 2.99 -27.94
CA ASP A 771 142.80 2.83 -28.50
C ASP A 771 142.96 1.53 -29.29
N VAL A 772 143.54 1.66 -30.49
CA VAL A 772 143.64 0.58 -31.47
C VAL A 772 145.09 0.33 -31.83
N LYS A 773 145.56 -0.91 -31.70
CA LYS A 773 146.86 -1.37 -32.22
C LYS A 773 146.70 -2.15 -33.52
N VAL A 774 147.47 -1.77 -34.53
CA VAL A 774 147.56 -2.42 -35.83
C VAL A 774 148.93 -3.09 -35.93
N LEU A 775 148.93 -4.41 -36.13
CA LEU A 775 150.12 -5.26 -36.20
C LEU A 775 150.06 -6.16 -37.44
N ASP A 776 151.17 -6.59 -38.02
CA ASP A 776 151.15 -7.58 -39.10
C ASP A 776 151.02 -9.03 -38.61
N VAL A 777 150.91 -9.98 -39.56
CA VAL A 777 150.81 -11.42 -39.26
C VAL A 777 152.05 -12.00 -38.55
N PHE A 778 153.22 -11.36 -38.64
CA PHE A 778 154.45 -11.73 -37.92
C PHE A 778 154.58 -11.00 -36.57
N GLY A 779 153.70 -10.02 -36.27
CA GLY A 779 153.61 -9.29 -35.02
C GLY A 779 154.34 -7.94 -34.98
N LEU A 780 154.83 -7.43 -36.11
CA LEU A 780 155.47 -6.10 -36.16
C LEU A 780 154.42 -4.98 -36.26
N PRO A 781 154.71 -3.75 -35.81
CA PRO A 781 153.78 -2.62 -35.93
C PRO A 781 153.41 -2.30 -37.39
N ALA A 782 152.15 -1.91 -37.62
CA ALA A 782 151.66 -1.53 -38.95
C ALA A 782 151.28 -0.03 -38.97
N PRO A 783 152.23 0.86 -39.31
CA PRO A 783 151.98 2.31 -39.38
C PRO A 783 151.19 2.70 -40.64
N PHE A 784 150.58 3.89 -40.61
CA PHE A 784 149.87 4.53 -41.72
C PHE A 784 148.57 3.85 -42.18
N TYR A 785 148.00 2.95 -41.38
CA TYR A 785 146.67 2.39 -41.61
C TYR A 785 145.60 3.40 -41.16
N GLU A 786 144.63 3.71 -42.02
CA GLU A 786 143.39 4.37 -41.60
C GLU A 786 142.63 3.39 -40.70
N VAL A 787 142.41 3.78 -39.45
CA VAL A 787 141.66 3.04 -38.44
C VAL A 787 140.31 3.70 -38.25
N SER A 788 139.23 2.93 -38.28
CA SER A 788 137.88 3.43 -37.98
C SER A 788 137.09 2.48 -37.08
N ALA A 789 136.41 3.06 -36.09
CA ALA A 789 135.38 2.36 -35.31
C ALA A 789 134.09 2.35 -36.13
N LEU A 790 133.58 1.15 -36.39
CA LEU A 790 132.43 0.88 -37.23
C LEU A 790 131.34 0.15 -36.45
N ARG A 791 130.13 0.63 -36.60
CA ARG A 791 128.93 -0.13 -36.23
C ARG A 791 128.61 -1.21 -37.27
N PRO A 792 127.86 -2.26 -36.90
CA PRO A 792 127.33 -3.24 -37.85
C PRO A 792 126.42 -2.68 -38.96
N ASP A 793 125.94 -1.43 -38.84
CA ASP A 793 125.19 -0.71 -39.88
C ASP A 793 126.10 0.02 -40.89
N GLY A 794 127.43 -0.08 -40.75
CA GLY A 794 128.42 0.53 -41.63
C GLY A 794 128.76 2.00 -41.32
N VAL A 795 128.14 2.59 -40.30
CA VAL A 795 128.47 3.96 -39.86
C VAL A 795 129.83 3.95 -39.16
N LYS A 796 130.73 4.83 -39.62
CA LYS A 796 131.99 5.17 -38.91
C LYS A 796 131.67 6.17 -37.80
N GLU A 797 131.88 5.80 -36.54
CA GLU A 797 131.66 6.71 -35.40
C GLU A 797 132.89 7.57 -35.09
N SER A 798 134.08 7.05 -35.37
CA SER A 798 135.35 7.78 -35.26
C SER A 798 136.39 7.20 -36.22
N VAL A 799 137.35 8.01 -36.66
CA VAL A 799 138.39 7.67 -37.64
C VAL A 799 139.71 8.37 -37.28
N ASN A 800 140.82 7.65 -37.31
CA ASN A 800 142.18 8.19 -37.13
C ASN A 800 143.20 7.33 -37.90
N ILE A 801 144.50 7.64 -37.87
CA ILE A 801 145.56 6.92 -38.60
C ILE A 801 146.56 6.31 -37.62
N SER A 802 147.05 5.09 -37.89
CA SER A 802 148.03 4.43 -37.04
C SER A 802 149.42 5.08 -37.11
N ASP A 803 150.00 5.34 -35.94
CA ASP A 803 151.31 5.95 -35.76
C ASP A 803 152.48 4.99 -36.08
N GLN A 804 153.73 5.42 -35.86
CA GLN A 804 154.93 4.59 -36.09
C GLN A 804 155.00 3.33 -35.21
N GLY A 805 154.32 3.32 -34.07
CA GLY A 805 154.11 2.17 -33.18
C GLY A 805 152.85 1.35 -33.52
N GLY A 806 152.15 1.68 -34.60
CA GLY A 806 150.92 1.03 -35.05
C GLY A 806 149.67 1.44 -34.28
N VAL A 807 149.67 2.55 -33.52
CA VAL A 807 148.55 2.93 -32.63
C VAL A 807 147.70 4.06 -33.22
N ALA A 808 146.37 3.95 -33.14
CA ALA A 808 145.41 5.01 -33.45
C ALA A 808 144.41 5.18 -32.29
N LYS A 809 144.10 6.43 -31.91
CA LYS A 809 143.10 6.77 -30.87
C LYS A 809 141.80 7.27 -31.51
N LEU A 810 140.66 6.96 -30.92
CA LEU A 810 139.33 7.26 -31.47
C LEU A 810 138.47 7.98 -30.42
N ASP A 811 138.20 9.28 -30.63
CA ASP A 811 137.74 10.24 -29.59
C ASP A 811 136.27 10.10 -29.13
N THR A 812 135.45 9.39 -29.91
CA THR A 812 133.99 9.24 -29.71
C THR A 812 133.52 7.90 -30.28
N VAL A 813 133.42 6.90 -29.43
CA VAL A 813 132.98 5.55 -29.79
C VAL A 813 131.86 5.12 -28.84
N SER A 814 130.71 4.72 -29.39
CA SER A 814 129.61 4.16 -28.59
C SER A 814 129.81 2.66 -28.35
N PRO A 815 129.14 2.07 -27.34
CA PRO A 815 129.10 0.61 -27.17
C PRO A 815 128.54 -0.19 -28.36
N ALA A 816 128.01 0.46 -29.41
CA ALA A 816 127.50 -0.18 -30.62
C ALA A 816 128.56 -0.40 -31.73
N ALA A 817 129.75 0.19 -31.61
CA ALA A 817 130.83 0.08 -32.60
C ALA A 817 131.64 -1.22 -32.44
N GLY A 818 131.00 -2.37 -32.70
CA GLY A 818 131.59 -3.69 -32.46
C GLY A 818 132.77 -4.08 -33.36
N GLU A 819 133.02 -3.39 -34.49
CA GLU A 819 134.14 -3.67 -35.38
C GLU A 819 135.10 -2.48 -35.49
N VAL A 820 136.41 -2.74 -35.39
CA VAL A 820 137.44 -1.78 -35.77
C VAL A 820 138.13 -2.25 -37.05
N ARG A 821 138.22 -1.35 -38.03
CA ARG A 821 138.80 -1.62 -39.35
C ARG A 821 140.07 -0.83 -39.55
N ALA A 822 141.15 -1.51 -39.87
CA ALA A 822 142.40 -0.91 -40.31
C ALA A 822 142.57 -1.13 -41.83
N ARG A 823 142.81 -0.05 -42.59
CA ARG A 823 143.06 -0.10 -44.03
C ARG A 823 144.29 0.70 -44.46
N TRP A 824 145.14 0.10 -45.31
CA TRP A 824 146.26 0.77 -45.97
C TRP A 824 146.39 0.30 -47.41
N MET A 825 146.25 1.23 -48.37
CA MET A 825 146.19 0.94 -49.81
C MET A 825 145.12 -0.13 -50.15
N VAL A 826 145.55 -1.32 -50.57
CA VAL A 826 144.73 -2.51 -50.89
C VAL A 826 144.60 -3.50 -49.73
N PHE A 827 145.33 -3.31 -48.64
CA PHE A 827 145.27 -4.16 -47.46
C PHE A 827 144.19 -3.64 -46.51
N GLU A 828 143.17 -4.44 -46.26
CA GLU A 828 142.10 -4.15 -45.29
C GLU A 828 142.02 -5.33 -44.32
N SER A 829 141.85 -5.07 -43.03
CA SER A 829 141.57 -6.08 -42.01
C SER A 829 140.76 -5.48 -40.89
N THR A 830 139.97 -6.32 -40.24
CA THR A 830 139.12 -5.90 -39.13
C THR A 830 139.42 -6.73 -37.89
N ALA A 831 139.10 -6.19 -36.72
CA ALA A 831 139.05 -6.91 -35.46
C ALA A 831 137.83 -6.45 -34.67
N GLU A 832 137.33 -7.34 -33.83
CA GLU A 832 136.25 -7.06 -32.87
C GLU A 832 136.75 -6.07 -31.80
N LEU A 833 135.93 -5.08 -31.44
CA LEU A 833 136.24 -4.13 -30.38
C LEU A 833 135.92 -4.76 -29.02
N ILE A 834 136.95 -5.19 -28.29
CA ILE A 834 136.78 -5.92 -27.03
C ILE A 834 137.27 -5.05 -25.86
N ALA A 835 136.31 -4.50 -25.10
CA ALA A 835 136.54 -3.76 -23.86
C ALA A 835 137.47 -2.53 -23.99
N GLY A 836 137.26 -1.70 -25.02
CA GLY A 836 137.93 -0.40 -25.19
C GLY A 836 139.32 -0.44 -25.82
N GLU A 837 139.91 -1.62 -26.00
CA GLU A 837 141.08 -1.83 -26.86
C GLU A 837 140.72 -2.68 -28.08
N ALA A 838 141.27 -2.36 -29.25
CA ALA A 838 141.25 -3.25 -30.41
C ALA A 838 142.68 -3.59 -30.87
N LYS A 839 142.88 -4.82 -31.35
CA LYS A 839 144.17 -5.31 -31.89
C LYS A 839 143.97 -5.92 -33.27
N VAL A 840 144.04 -5.08 -34.30
CA VAL A 840 143.85 -5.49 -35.70
C VAL A 840 145.13 -6.14 -36.23
N ARG A 841 145.03 -7.39 -36.70
CA ARG A 841 146.10 -8.03 -37.47
C ARG A 841 145.88 -7.80 -38.96
N VAL A 842 146.83 -7.13 -39.61
CA VAL A 842 146.82 -6.86 -41.05
C VAL A 842 147.71 -7.88 -41.79
N PRO A 843 147.42 -8.23 -43.07
CA PRO A 843 148.18 -9.24 -43.80
C PRO A 843 149.66 -8.88 -43.97
N ILE A 844 149.99 -7.58 -43.95
CA ILE A 844 151.35 -7.08 -44.13
C ILE A 844 151.48 -5.70 -43.46
N SER A 845 152.64 -5.38 -42.90
CA SER A 845 153.08 -4.03 -42.59
C SER A 845 154.15 -3.60 -43.60
N LEU A 846 154.51 -2.31 -43.59
CA LEU A 846 155.69 -1.84 -44.30
C LEU A 846 156.96 -2.63 -43.90
N TYR A 847 157.07 -3.03 -42.62
CA TYR A 847 158.20 -3.82 -42.12
C TYR A 847 158.14 -5.28 -42.59
N THR A 848 156.95 -5.89 -42.75
CA THR A 848 156.87 -7.23 -43.37
C THR A 848 157.16 -7.19 -44.85
N ILE A 849 156.81 -6.14 -45.59
CA ILE A 849 157.20 -6.05 -47.01
C ILE A 849 158.73 -6.15 -47.12
N LEU A 850 159.45 -5.43 -46.24
CA LEU A 850 160.91 -5.43 -46.12
C LEU A 850 161.51 -6.74 -45.58
N LEU A 851 160.70 -7.64 -45.01
CA LEU A 851 161.14 -8.93 -44.44
C LEU A 851 160.71 -10.14 -45.29
N ALA A 852 159.51 -10.13 -45.86
CA ALA A 852 159.02 -11.16 -46.77
C ALA A 852 159.70 -11.09 -48.15
N SER A 853 160.21 -9.93 -48.55
CA SER A 853 161.20 -9.78 -49.63
C SER A 853 162.52 -10.53 -49.34
N LEU A 854 162.72 -11.00 -48.11
CA LEU A 854 163.81 -11.88 -47.70
C LEU A 854 163.34 -13.36 -47.48
N VAL A 855 162.03 -13.73 -47.62
CA VAL A 855 161.44 -15.02 -47.09
C VAL A 855 160.23 -15.76 -47.81
N SER A 856 159.19 -15.12 -48.39
CA SER A 856 157.70 -15.44 -48.69
C SER A 856 156.88 -16.84 -48.93
N ILE A 857 155.71 -17.23 -48.11
CA ILE A 857 154.58 -18.44 -47.96
C ILE A 857 153.09 -18.37 -47.06
N ALA A 858 151.94 -19.28 -46.99
CA ALA A 858 150.52 -19.33 -46.15
C ALA A 858 149.37 -20.62 -45.92
N VAL A 859 148.15 -20.67 -45.10
CA VAL A 859 147.01 -21.83 -44.74
C VAL A 859 145.38 -21.67 -44.18
N SER A 860 144.44 -22.67 -43.65
CA SER A 860 142.82 -22.67 -43.30
C SER A 860 141.85 -23.75 -42.36
N ALA A 861 140.40 -23.80 -42.14
CA ALA A 861 139.40 -24.62 -41.11
C ALA A 861 137.74 -25.11 -41.25
N VAL A 862 136.78 -25.57 -40.22
CA VAL A 862 135.36 -26.44 -40.19
C VAL A 862 134.05 -26.38 -39.07
N VAL A 863 132.74 -27.04 -39.06
CA VAL A 863 131.37 -26.97 -38.11
C VAL A 863 130.01 -28.03 -38.01
N ALA A 864 128.82 -28.02 -37.13
CA ALA A 864 127.37 -28.80 -37.11
C ALA A 864 126.18 -28.97 -35.85
N ASP A 865 124.78 -29.45 -35.89
CA ASP A 865 123.56 -29.61 -34.77
C ASP A 865 121.95 -30.30 -34.85
N ARG A 866 121.00 -30.56 -33.76
CA ARG A 866 119.36 -30.56 -33.43
C ARG A 866 118.18 -31.71 -32.93
N ARG A 867 116.96 -31.54 -32.12
CA ARG A 867 115.69 -32.54 -31.68
C ARG A 867 114.16 -32.20 -30.95
N TRP A 868 113.13 -33.10 -30.43
CA TRP A 868 111.53 -32.94 -29.99
C TRP A 868 110.46 -34.01 -29.12
N ARG A 869 109.12 -33.80 -28.51
CA ARG A 869 107.88 -34.78 -27.93
C ARG A 869 106.38 -34.39 -27.13
N ILE A 870 105.14 -35.17 -26.87
CA ILE A 870 103.75 -34.94 -25.96
C ILE A 870 102.35 -35.96 -25.70
N SER A 871 101.25 -35.94 -24.70
CA SER A 871 99.74 -36.65 -24.52
C SER A 871 98.60 -36.65 -23.19
N ALA A 872 97.19 -37.10 -23.06
CA ALA A 872 96.05 -37.23 -21.84
C ALA A 872 94.39 -37.83 -21.80
N SER A 873 93.44 -38.10 -20.69
CA SER A 873 91.83 -38.59 -20.55
C SER A 873 90.78 -38.85 -19.17
N ALA A 874 89.31 -39.11 -19.03
CA ALA A 874 88.24 -39.36 -17.76
C ALA A 874 86.56 -39.91 -17.69
N SER A 875 85.62 -40.16 -16.55
CA SER A 875 84.02 -40.65 -16.36
C SER A 875 82.93 -40.73 -14.98
N SER A 876 81.55 -41.27 -14.80
CA SER A 876 80.35 -41.20 -13.60
C SER A 876 78.88 -42.12 -13.26
N PRO A 877 77.84 -42.02 -12.18
CA PRO A 877 76.58 -42.94 -11.54
C PRO A 877 75.02 -42.59 -10.77
N SER A 878 74.01 -43.45 -10.09
CA SER A 878 72.44 -43.25 -9.45
C SER A 878 71.39 -44.22 -8.40
N PRO A 879 70.06 -43.96 -7.77
CA PRO A 879 69.06 -44.64 -6.58
C PRO A 879 67.31 -44.71 -6.27
N LYS A 880 66.46 -45.37 -5.23
CA LYS A 880 64.80 -45.38 -4.79
C LYS A 880 63.81 -46.25 -3.59
N GLN A 881 62.53 -45.88 -2.93
CA GLN A 881 61.03 -46.51 -2.36
C GLN A 881 60.24 -47.03 -0.86
N GLU A 882 58.79 -47.03 -0.50
CA GLU A 882 57.59 -47.46 0.61
C GLU A 882 57.68 -47.75 2.22
N ALA A 883 56.58 -47.54 3.04
CA ALA A 883 56.21 -47.96 4.46
C ALA A 883 56.32 -46.98 5.68
#